data_AF-A0A1F9E709-F1
#
_entry.id   AF-A0A1F9E709-F1
#
_cell.length_a   1.000
_cell.length_b   1.000
_cell.length_c   1.000
_cell.angle_alpha   90.00
_cell.angle_beta   90.00
_cell.angle_gamma   90.00
#
_symmetry.space_group_name_H-M   'P 1'
#
loop_
_entity.id
_entity.type
_entity.pdbx_description
1 polymer ?
#
loop_
_entity_poly.entity_id
_entity_poly.type
_entity_poly.pdbx_seq_one_letter_code
_entity_poly.pdbx_strand_id
1 'polypeptide(L)'
;MLLYGGIGYAQNIPFGLLKPLFLFNNVQHQLQMTPPLDECFIPNPAFSPRSCATGLFEGEANIFEPYWAQWRVGAQLKDTLLTADEKDEVIKTAVIDSGISKEREAFQQMDVTCEKGADEEEICHGTQVASILCSKDHCSVGEAKNAQMYVYSAKEPLVDGMWDEDVADAIEDAIDHNARVINLSMIYFKSPNTLRIQRLMEKVKSSQVTLVWAAGNDFGQENLYPSNVDNLLSIASLNPYLGSSIFSNQGASTDFAAPSDYNMLSLEGRRFSGTSGAAPVVSGIILNMLKVNPNLTPPQIKNILKASSFDLNSTGFDHQTGWGMPNMVKALLAARYVREGRLNIPSVPVNSAHILKKMRDKVNAEIQKDELVSQKTFDDALSQTKNCDQYEESIKKLFMDYFLTENSSEICKFYEYHHLPLSGLLFCKDEISQERFINQLHQNITHPDPKVREKAVSALGFLKEKKFIPELMDIFNREQDEDVKIAAILALGNFSDDEEAANTLISIFNNSPSHFQTITAKVLSTFKNNPQVIQALVHHVNDEKSAVRETVLTSLGNLKDPQTIPYLMEALHDKLYGTQEVAIDALGNMGSIAVQPILDKLKSLQDHQNRTDEEEITIRGLGKALGLIGQPALNPIIDGIRSRKIYISFQLISATKQIGVLAVEPLVRGLNDSDILVQSYAMEALGSIGDPRAVGPLIQKLKTAPDYLRHTIVYSLKTLKILINDPQVGQHIDQAIRKYE
;
A
#
# COMPACT_ATOMS: atom_id res chain seq x y z
N MET A 1 -25.06 -0.72 42.70
CA MET A 1 -26.28 -0.57 43.53
C MET A 1 -27.20 0.38 42.77
N LEU A 2 -28.32 -0.10 42.21
CA LEU A 2 -29.69 0.01 42.77
C LEU A 2 -30.20 1.47 42.70
N LEU A 3 -31.32 1.86 42.05
CA LEU A 3 -32.57 1.22 41.59
C LEU A 3 -33.19 2.07 40.43
N TYR A 4 -34.29 1.76 39.72
CA TYR A 4 -34.87 0.53 39.14
C TYR A 4 -36.14 0.93 38.33
N GLY A 5 -36.55 0.13 37.33
CA GLY A 5 -37.89 0.20 36.70
C GLY A 5 -37.92 0.79 35.28
N GLY A 6 -38.44 0.12 34.24
CA GLY A 6 -38.93 -1.26 34.13
C GLY A 6 -40.36 -1.36 33.59
N ILE A 7 -40.51 -1.80 32.32
CA ILE A 7 -41.72 -2.41 31.77
C ILE A 7 -41.27 -3.61 30.92
N GLY A 8 -42.00 -4.72 31.01
CA GLY A 8 -41.80 -5.92 30.17
C GLY A 8 -43.15 -6.55 29.80
N TYR A 9 -43.11 -7.84 29.40
CA TYR A 9 -44.14 -8.64 28.72
C TYR A 9 -44.17 -8.47 27.18
N ALA A 10 -44.29 -9.53 26.36
CA ALA A 10 -44.58 -10.95 26.65
C ALA A 10 -43.77 -11.95 25.79
N GLN A 11 -43.62 -13.18 26.30
CA GLN A 11 -43.10 -14.37 25.59
C GLN A 11 -44.24 -15.19 24.95
N ASN A 12 -43.88 -16.13 24.04
CA ASN A 12 -44.59 -17.33 23.51
C ASN A 12 -44.50 -17.41 21.96
N ILE A 13 -44.15 -18.50 21.24
CA ILE A 13 -43.90 -19.95 21.46
C ILE A 13 -42.89 -20.48 20.35
N PRO A 14 -42.64 -21.79 20.11
CA PRO A 14 -41.74 -22.76 20.78
C PRO A 14 -40.44 -23.13 20.01
N PHE A 15 -39.59 -23.95 20.66
CA PHE A 15 -38.42 -24.67 20.13
C PHE A 15 -38.75 -26.13 19.71
N GLY A 16 -37.92 -26.72 18.82
CA GLY A 16 -37.89 -28.14 18.44
C GLY A 16 -38.21 -28.36 16.95
N LEU A 17 -37.47 -29.14 16.15
CA LEU A 17 -36.36 -30.10 16.38
C LEU A 17 -35.28 -29.92 15.27
N LEU A 18 -34.11 -30.57 15.21
CA LEU A 18 -33.51 -31.70 15.96
C LEU A 18 -31.97 -31.49 16.09
N LYS A 19 -31.14 -32.54 15.90
CA LYS A 19 -29.66 -32.52 15.81
C LYS A 19 -29.18 -33.74 14.95
N PRO A 20 -27.88 -33.96 14.68
CA PRO A 20 -27.40 -34.51 13.40
C PRO A 20 -27.22 -36.04 13.36
N LEU A 21 -26.93 -36.57 12.17
CA LEU A 21 -26.47 -37.94 11.95
C LEU A 21 -25.23 -37.99 11.03
N PHE A 22 -24.10 -38.42 11.60
CA PHE A 22 -23.01 -39.04 10.86
C PHE A 22 -23.47 -40.38 10.29
N LEU A 23 -22.96 -40.78 9.11
CA LEU A 23 -22.76 -42.21 8.77
C LEU A 23 -21.79 -42.37 7.60
N PHE A 24 -20.73 -43.17 7.80
CA PHE A 24 -19.91 -43.75 6.74
C PHE A 24 -20.69 -44.87 6.01
N ASN A 25 -20.49 -45.06 4.70
CA ASN A 25 -19.95 -46.34 4.22
C ASN A 25 -19.55 -46.38 2.72
N ASN A 26 -18.60 -47.28 2.44
CA ASN A 26 -18.08 -47.64 1.12
C ASN A 26 -19.09 -48.41 0.24
N VAL A 27 -18.94 -48.33 -1.08
CA VAL A 27 -18.99 -49.51 -1.99
C VAL A 27 -17.98 -49.30 -3.14
N GLN A 28 -17.08 -50.28 -3.34
CA GLN A 28 -16.28 -50.40 -4.57
C GLN A 28 -17.10 -51.12 -5.66
N HIS A 29 -16.84 -50.81 -6.94
CA HIS A 29 -16.81 -51.87 -7.95
C HIS A 29 -15.87 -51.54 -9.12
N GLN A 30 -14.99 -52.50 -9.44
CA GLN A 30 -14.07 -52.44 -10.58
C GLN A 30 -14.79 -52.81 -11.89
N LEU A 31 -14.25 -52.37 -13.03
CA LEU A 31 -14.01 -53.24 -14.18
C LEU A 31 -12.89 -52.67 -15.07
N GLN A 32 -11.93 -53.52 -15.45
CA GLN A 32 -10.75 -53.17 -16.25
C GLN A 32 -11.07 -53.23 -17.75
N MET A 33 -10.47 -52.34 -18.57
CA MET A 33 -9.95 -52.70 -19.90
C MET A 33 -8.76 -51.79 -20.30
N THR A 34 -7.67 -52.42 -20.72
CA THR A 34 -6.55 -51.95 -21.56
C THR A 34 -6.33 -53.04 -22.63
N PRO A 35 -5.79 -52.82 -23.85
CA PRO A 35 -4.65 -51.95 -24.22
C PRO A 35 -4.88 -51.18 -25.57
N PRO A 36 -3.89 -50.64 -26.34
CA PRO A 36 -2.43 -50.58 -26.15
C PRO A 36 -1.78 -49.19 -26.24
N LEU A 37 -0.43 -49.23 -26.26
CA LEU A 37 0.60 -48.22 -26.05
C LEU A 37 0.76 -47.12 -27.12
N ASP A 38 1.71 -46.22 -26.83
CA ASP A 38 2.30 -45.12 -27.62
C ASP A 38 1.50 -43.79 -27.51
N GLU A 39 2.01 -42.66 -26.97
CA GLU A 39 3.39 -42.28 -26.57
C GLU A 39 3.44 -41.47 -25.24
N CYS A 40 4.55 -41.59 -24.50
CA CYS A 40 5.09 -40.68 -23.47
C CYS A 40 4.15 -39.91 -22.49
N PHE A 41 3.64 -40.62 -21.47
CA PHE A 41 3.37 -40.03 -20.14
C PHE A 41 4.43 -40.53 -19.12
N ILE A 42 5.16 -39.63 -18.45
CA ILE A 42 6.03 -39.98 -17.29
C ILE A 42 5.94 -38.89 -16.21
N PRO A 43 5.16 -39.09 -15.14
CA PRO A 43 5.23 -38.29 -13.92
C PRO A 43 6.06 -38.97 -12.81
N ASN A 44 7.16 -38.33 -12.39
CA ASN A 44 8.03 -38.64 -11.22
C ASN A 44 8.71 -40.03 -11.17
N PRO A 45 9.95 -40.19 -10.60
CA PRO A 45 10.44 -39.48 -9.41
C PRO A 45 11.96 -39.12 -9.36
N ALA A 46 12.30 -37.95 -8.77
CA ALA A 46 13.52 -37.69 -7.95
C ALA A 46 13.72 -36.17 -7.76
N PHE A 47 14.25 -35.79 -6.60
CA PHE A 47 14.43 -34.42 -6.10
C PHE A 47 15.15 -33.44 -7.07
N SER A 48 14.35 -32.63 -7.78
CA SER A 48 14.68 -31.30 -8.35
C SER A 48 13.42 -30.39 -8.18
N PRO A 49 13.31 -29.14 -8.68
CA PRO A 49 12.46 -28.04 -8.14
C PRO A 49 10.94 -28.19 -8.38
N ARG A 50 10.43 -29.42 -8.52
CA ARG A 50 9.01 -29.75 -8.70
C ARG A 50 8.10 -29.29 -7.55
N SER A 51 8.66 -28.93 -6.39
CA SER A 51 7.92 -28.28 -5.29
C SER A 51 7.19 -27.00 -5.73
N CYS A 52 7.73 -26.25 -6.71
CA CYS A 52 7.13 -25.01 -7.23
C CYS A 52 6.25 -25.22 -8.47
N ALA A 53 6.21 -26.42 -9.05
CA ALA A 53 5.67 -26.62 -10.40
C ALA A 53 4.39 -27.46 -10.44
N THR A 54 4.11 -28.27 -9.41
CA THR A 54 3.03 -29.27 -9.44
C THR A 54 2.18 -29.33 -8.16
N GLY A 55 2.23 -28.29 -7.31
CA GLY A 55 1.45 -28.21 -6.08
C GLY A 55 0.05 -27.61 -6.26
N LEU A 56 -0.96 -28.50 -6.33
CA LEU A 56 -2.41 -28.27 -6.17
C LEU A 56 -3.19 -27.60 -7.33
N PHE A 57 -4.46 -28.05 -7.48
CA PHE A 57 -5.49 -27.70 -8.47
C PHE A 57 -5.49 -28.47 -9.82
N GLU A 58 -5.46 -29.81 -9.76
CA GLU A 58 -6.08 -30.62 -10.82
C GLU A 58 -7.60 -30.36 -10.86
N GLY A 59 -8.10 -29.69 -11.91
CA GLY A 59 -9.53 -29.55 -12.19
C GLY A 59 -10.06 -28.12 -12.41
N GLU A 60 -9.33 -27.07 -12.04
CA GLU A 60 -9.70 -25.67 -12.37
C GLU A 60 -8.86 -25.16 -13.55
N ALA A 61 -9.51 -24.63 -14.59
CA ALA A 61 -8.84 -23.94 -15.70
C ALA A 61 -8.32 -22.56 -15.23
N ASN A 62 -7.22 -22.55 -14.46
CA ASN A 62 -6.60 -21.33 -14.01
C ASN A 62 -5.87 -20.61 -15.15
N ILE A 63 -6.35 -19.41 -15.49
CA ILE A 63 -5.80 -18.52 -16.52
C ILE A 63 -4.36 -18.07 -16.21
N PHE A 64 -3.94 -18.16 -14.93
CA PHE A 64 -2.59 -17.86 -14.48
C PHE A 64 -2.02 -19.04 -13.69
N GLU A 65 -0.75 -19.36 -13.91
CA GLU A 65 0.02 -20.19 -12.98
C GLU A 65 -0.01 -19.58 -11.57
N PRO A 66 -0.24 -20.39 -10.52
CA PRO A 66 -0.41 -19.84 -9.16
C PRO A 66 0.92 -19.30 -8.57
N TYR A 67 2.06 -19.59 -9.21
CA TYR A 67 3.40 -19.12 -8.85
C TYR A 67 3.89 -17.93 -9.68
N TRP A 68 3.02 -17.32 -10.50
CA TRP A 68 3.38 -16.25 -11.45
C TRP A 68 4.25 -15.15 -10.81
N ALA A 69 3.92 -14.71 -9.59
CA ALA A 69 4.61 -13.66 -8.85
C ALA A 69 6.13 -13.92 -8.68
N GLN A 70 6.53 -15.17 -8.42
CA GLN A 70 7.93 -15.56 -8.26
C GLN A 70 8.68 -15.46 -9.59
N TRP A 71 8.06 -15.95 -10.65
CA TRP A 71 8.60 -15.91 -12.01
C TRP A 71 8.72 -14.48 -12.52
N ARG A 72 7.88 -13.54 -12.07
CA ARG A 72 7.96 -12.12 -12.46
C ARG A 72 9.13 -11.36 -11.83
N VAL A 73 9.45 -11.61 -10.56
CA VAL A 73 10.59 -10.93 -9.91
C VAL A 73 11.92 -11.68 -10.06
N GLY A 74 11.89 -12.95 -10.49
CA GLY A 74 13.07 -13.78 -10.71
C GLY A 74 13.48 -14.58 -9.46
N ALA A 75 12.56 -14.79 -8.51
CA ALA A 75 12.85 -15.42 -7.22
C ALA A 75 13.48 -16.81 -7.34
N GLN A 76 13.03 -17.61 -8.33
CA GLN A 76 13.54 -18.95 -8.61
C GLN A 76 15.01 -18.99 -9.10
N LEU A 77 15.61 -17.84 -9.42
CA LEU A 77 16.97 -17.75 -9.97
C LEU A 77 18.03 -17.38 -8.92
N LYS A 78 17.63 -16.85 -7.75
CA LYS A 78 18.59 -16.35 -6.73
C LYS A 78 19.53 -17.42 -6.20
N ASP A 79 19.08 -18.67 -6.07
CA ASP A 79 19.92 -19.77 -5.57
C ASP A 79 21.02 -20.16 -6.57
N THR A 80 20.91 -19.75 -7.84
CA THR A 80 21.97 -19.81 -8.85
C THR A 80 22.98 -18.66 -8.69
N LEU A 81 22.57 -17.53 -8.11
CA LEU A 81 23.34 -16.29 -7.99
C LEU A 81 24.09 -16.11 -6.66
N LEU A 82 23.62 -16.76 -5.58
CA LEU A 82 24.21 -16.67 -4.25
C LEU A 82 25.26 -17.77 -4.02
N THR A 83 26.42 -17.40 -3.47
CA THR A 83 27.43 -18.36 -3.01
C THR A 83 26.95 -19.13 -1.77
N ALA A 84 27.70 -20.16 -1.33
CA ALA A 84 27.40 -20.87 -0.08
C ALA A 84 27.41 -19.91 1.12
N ASP A 85 28.48 -19.13 1.29
CA ASP A 85 28.62 -18.18 2.39
C ASP A 85 27.49 -17.11 2.38
N GLU A 86 27.08 -16.63 1.20
CA GLU A 86 25.97 -15.66 1.06
C GLU A 86 24.60 -16.28 1.38
N LYS A 87 24.43 -17.59 1.18
CA LYS A 87 23.21 -18.31 1.62
C LYS A 87 23.18 -18.46 3.13
N ASP A 88 24.33 -18.64 3.77
CA ASP A 88 24.46 -18.81 5.22
C ASP A 88 24.47 -17.49 6.02
N GLU A 89 24.72 -16.35 5.36
CA GLU A 89 24.65 -15.01 5.98
C GLU A 89 23.28 -14.72 6.62
N VAL A 90 23.29 -14.39 7.92
CA VAL A 90 22.08 -14.17 8.74
C VAL A 90 21.73 -12.69 8.80
N ILE A 91 20.67 -12.30 8.09
CA ILE A 91 20.13 -10.93 8.13
C ILE A 91 18.92 -10.90 9.07
N LYS A 92 18.91 -9.97 10.02
CA LYS A 92 17.78 -9.73 10.91
C LYS A 92 16.68 -8.94 10.21
N THR A 93 15.43 -9.37 10.37
CA THR A 93 14.24 -8.74 9.81
C THR A 93 13.12 -8.68 10.84
N ALA A 94 12.14 -7.79 10.66
CA ALA A 94 10.90 -7.83 11.42
C ALA A 94 9.66 -7.79 10.53
N VAL A 95 8.56 -8.32 11.05
CA VAL A 95 7.21 -8.22 10.48
C VAL A 95 6.29 -7.67 11.56
N ILE A 96 5.57 -6.58 11.25
CA ILE A 96 4.61 -5.94 12.14
C ILE A 96 3.23 -6.06 11.49
N ASP A 97 2.36 -6.85 12.13
CA ASP A 97 1.12 -7.35 11.55
C ASP A 97 0.17 -7.83 12.69
N SER A 98 -0.86 -8.65 12.41
CA SER A 98 -1.73 -9.22 13.44
C SER A 98 -1.12 -10.39 14.23
N GLY A 99 0.09 -10.85 13.87
CA GLY A 99 0.78 -11.98 14.49
C GLY A 99 0.96 -13.18 13.56
N ILE A 100 1.55 -14.27 14.06
CA ILE A 100 1.81 -15.50 13.28
C ILE A 100 1.47 -16.79 14.04
N SER A 101 1.06 -17.81 13.31
CA SER A 101 0.95 -19.20 13.80
C SER A 101 2.30 -19.92 13.68
N LYS A 102 3.01 -20.10 14.81
CA LYS A 102 4.36 -20.72 14.84
C LYS A 102 4.39 -22.22 14.57
N GLU A 103 3.30 -22.93 14.86
CA GLU A 103 3.27 -24.40 14.76
C GLU A 103 3.28 -24.92 13.32
N ARG A 104 3.16 -24.04 12.32
CA ARG A 104 3.18 -24.38 10.89
C ARG A 104 4.56 -24.82 10.43
N GLU A 105 4.64 -25.92 9.68
CA GLU A 105 5.88 -26.54 9.19
C GLU A 105 6.85 -25.55 8.53
N ALA A 106 6.33 -24.61 7.74
CA ALA A 106 7.09 -23.55 7.08
C ALA A 106 7.93 -22.67 8.03
N PHE A 107 7.47 -22.47 9.27
CA PHE A 107 8.14 -21.64 10.28
C PHE A 107 8.89 -22.46 11.34
N GLN A 108 8.54 -23.74 11.56
CA GLN A 108 9.20 -24.62 12.54
C GLN A 108 10.72 -24.74 12.35
N GLN A 109 11.22 -24.48 11.14
CA GLN A 109 12.64 -24.58 10.81
C GLN A 109 13.34 -23.21 10.63
N MET A 110 12.71 -22.11 11.03
CA MET A 110 13.28 -20.76 11.01
C MET A 110 13.45 -20.20 12.42
N ASP A 111 14.42 -19.31 12.60
CA ASP A 111 14.60 -18.60 13.88
C ASP A 111 13.62 -17.42 13.98
N VAL A 112 12.39 -17.74 14.40
CA VAL A 112 11.29 -16.77 14.51
C VAL A 112 10.98 -16.45 15.97
N THR A 113 11.41 -15.28 16.40
CA THR A 113 11.11 -14.71 17.73
C THR A 113 9.81 -13.92 17.65
N CYS A 114 8.90 -14.12 18.61
CA CYS A 114 7.69 -13.30 18.75
C CYS A 114 7.76 -12.63 20.11
N GLU A 115 7.69 -11.30 20.13
CA GLU A 115 7.89 -10.54 21.37
C GLU A 115 6.56 -10.03 21.96
N LYS A 116 5.55 -9.84 21.11
CA LYS A 116 4.21 -9.38 21.51
C LYS A 116 3.12 -10.16 20.76
N GLY A 117 2.26 -10.87 21.50
CA GLY A 117 0.84 -11.08 21.16
C GLY A 117 0.41 -12.10 20.09
N ALA A 118 1.05 -13.27 19.92
CA ALA A 118 0.50 -14.33 19.06
C ALA A 118 -0.40 -15.30 19.86
N ASP A 119 -1.73 -15.17 19.75
CA ASP A 119 -2.71 -16.17 20.23
C ASP A 119 -3.11 -17.11 19.08
N GLU A 120 -3.51 -18.35 19.41
CA GLU A 120 -3.25 -19.53 18.56
C GLU A 120 -4.36 -19.96 17.56
N GLU A 121 -5.39 -19.15 17.28
CA GLU A 121 -6.54 -19.58 16.44
C GLU A 121 -6.75 -18.78 15.14
N GLU A 122 -7.17 -19.52 14.10
CA GLU A 122 -7.36 -19.13 12.69
C GLU A 122 -6.13 -18.60 11.91
N ILE A 123 -6.26 -18.47 10.58
CA ILE A 123 -5.15 -18.10 9.69
C ILE A 123 -4.99 -16.58 9.73
N CYS A 124 -4.18 -16.08 10.67
CA CYS A 124 -3.91 -14.66 10.80
C CYS A 124 -3.22 -14.11 9.53
N HIS A 125 -3.60 -12.89 9.12
CA HIS A 125 -3.02 -12.16 7.99
C HIS A 125 -1.48 -12.11 8.05
N GLY A 126 -0.91 -11.84 9.22
CA GLY A 126 0.55 -11.84 9.42
C GLY A 126 1.23 -13.19 9.15
N THR A 127 0.54 -14.33 9.31
CA THR A 127 1.04 -15.65 8.93
C THR A 127 1.25 -15.73 7.41
N GLN A 128 0.32 -15.15 6.63
CA GLN A 128 0.42 -15.13 5.17
C GLN A 128 1.55 -14.18 4.71
N VAL A 129 1.61 -12.97 5.27
CA VAL A 129 2.68 -11.99 4.99
C VAL A 129 4.07 -12.55 5.31
N ALA A 130 4.25 -13.10 6.52
CA ALA A 130 5.51 -13.71 6.94
C ALA A 130 5.90 -14.88 6.02
N SER A 131 4.92 -15.65 5.52
CA SER A 131 5.19 -16.77 4.61
C SER A 131 5.66 -16.32 3.23
N ILE A 132 5.23 -15.14 2.75
CA ILE A 132 5.69 -14.58 1.47
C ILE A 132 7.15 -14.11 1.58
N LEU A 133 7.54 -13.57 2.74
CA LEU A 133 8.89 -13.07 3.02
C LEU A 133 9.90 -14.20 3.31
N CYS A 134 9.50 -15.15 4.15
CA CYS A 134 10.34 -16.18 4.74
C CYS A 134 9.56 -17.50 4.97
N SER A 135 9.01 -18.13 3.93
CA SER A 135 8.72 -19.57 3.99
C SER A 135 9.94 -20.39 3.57
N LYS A 136 10.09 -21.60 4.12
CA LYS A 136 11.00 -22.62 3.59
C LYS A 136 10.42 -23.41 2.42
N ASP A 137 9.11 -23.33 2.22
CA ASP A 137 8.52 -23.79 0.98
C ASP A 137 9.13 -22.96 -0.15
N HIS A 138 9.66 -23.64 -1.17
CA HIS A 138 10.18 -23.04 -2.39
C HIS A 138 9.15 -22.18 -3.16
N CYS A 139 7.93 -22.13 -2.62
CA CYS A 139 6.73 -21.45 -3.08
C CYS A 139 6.56 -20.01 -2.56
N SER A 140 7.53 -19.43 -1.83
CA SER A 140 7.48 -18.02 -1.41
C SER A 140 8.38 -17.12 -2.25
N VAL A 141 7.89 -15.90 -2.54
CA VAL A 141 8.55 -14.96 -3.46
C VAL A 141 9.80 -14.32 -2.83
N GLY A 142 9.77 -14.05 -1.53
CA GLY A 142 10.91 -13.50 -0.80
C GLY A 142 11.95 -14.56 -0.44
N GLU A 143 11.51 -15.67 0.15
CA GLU A 143 12.30 -16.83 0.64
C GLU A 143 13.74 -16.41 1.03
N ALA A 144 13.85 -15.53 2.03
CA ALA A 144 15.13 -15.18 2.65
C ALA A 144 15.51 -16.25 3.68
N LYS A 145 16.05 -17.38 3.18
CA LYS A 145 16.60 -18.47 4.01
C LYS A 145 17.58 -17.92 5.05
N ASN A 146 17.58 -18.47 6.27
CA ASN A 146 18.44 -18.03 7.38
C ASN A 146 18.26 -16.57 7.84
N ALA A 147 17.13 -15.92 7.55
CA ALA A 147 16.77 -14.67 8.22
C ALA A 147 16.31 -14.95 9.66
N GLN A 148 16.73 -14.11 10.62
CA GLN A 148 16.16 -14.10 11.97
C GLN A 148 14.99 -13.11 11.98
N MET A 149 13.77 -13.61 12.22
CA MET A 149 12.55 -12.80 12.12
C MET A 149 11.99 -12.47 13.51
N TYR A 150 11.77 -11.18 13.75
CA TYR A 150 11.02 -10.67 14.90
C TYR A 150 9.58 -10.37 14.45
N VAL A 151 8.58 -10.99 15.09
CA VAL A 151 7.18 -10.67 14.84
C VAL A 151 6.57 -9.93 16.01
N TYR A 152 5.93 -8.81 15.69
CA TYR A 152 5.17 -7.99 16.62
C TYR A 152 3.70 -8.03 16.19
N SER A 153 2.84 -8.62 17.01
CA SER A 153 1.40 -8.47 16.87
C SER A 153 0.95 -7.16 17.50
N ALA A 154 0.28 -6.32 16.71
CA ALA A 154 -0.64 -5.33 17.26
C ALA A 154 -2.05 -5.94 17.23
N LYS A 155 -2.71 -6.04 18.39
CA LYS A 155 -4.03 -6.68 18.47
C LYS A 155 -5.11 -5.88 17.76
N GLU A 156 -6.08 -6.61 17.22
CA GLU A 156 -6.87 -6.29 16.01
C GLU A 156 -8.12 -5.39 16.25
N PRO A 157 -8.85 -4.85 15.22
CA PRO A 157 -9.29 -5.56 14.00
C PRO A 157 -8.81 -5.03 12.62
N LEU A 158 -8.75 -6.00 11.69
CA LEU A 158 -8.30 -6.04 10.28
C LEU A 158 -8.47 -4.86 9.30
N VAL A 159 -9.16 -3.76 9.62
CA VAL A 159 -9.24 -2.57 8.73
C VAL A 159 -9.15 -1.24 9.50
N ASP A 160 -9.29 -1.23 10.83
CA ASP A 160 -9.43 0.02 11.59
C ASP A 160 -8.92 -0.10 13.05
N GLY A 161 -7.98 -1.01 13.33
CA GLY A 161 -7.63 -1.44 14.69
C GLY A 161 -6.27 -1.02 15.26
N MET A 162 -5.24 -0.82 14.43
CA MET A 162 -3.89 -0.56 14.95
C MET A 162 -3.82 0.82 15.62
N TRP A 163 -3.35 0.87 16.87
CA TRP A 163 -2.99 2.13 17.51
C TRP A 163 -1.58 2.52 17.06
N ASP A 164 -1.41 3.78 16.67
CA ASP A 164 -0.13 4.31 16.16
C ASP A 164 1.04 4.04 17.13
N GLU A 165 0.77 4.08 18.43
CA GLU A 165 1.75 3.83 19.49
C GLU A 165 2.23 2.36 19.53
N ASP A 166 1.35 1.38 19.31
CA ASP A 166 1.73 -0.06 19.29
C ASP A 166 2.66 -0.37 18.11
N VAL A 167 2.32 0.19 16.93
CA VAL A 167 3.16 0.14 15.73
C VAL A 167 4.48 0.85 15.99
N ALA A 168 4.45 2.00 16.67
CA ALA A 168 5.65 2.77 16.95
C ALA A 168 6.64 2.02 17.84
N ASP A 169 6.13 1.43 18.93
CA ASP A 169 6.90 0.60 19.84
C ASP A 169 7.48 -0.61 19.11
N ALA A 170 6.70 -1.29 18.26
CA ALA A 170 7.17 -2.43 17.47
C ALA A 170 8.30 -2.05 16.47
N ILE A 171 8.23 -0.88 15.84
CA ILE A 171 9.31 -0.38 14.97
C ILE A 171 10.56 -0.03 15.81
N GLU A 172 10.41 0.55 17.00
CA GLU A 172 11.55 0.84 17.88
C GLU A 172 12.23 -0.41 18.42
N ASP A 173 11.45 -1.38 18.89
CA ASP A 173 11.93 -2.69 19.36
C ASP A 173 12.69 -3.41 18.23
N ALA A 174 12.15 -3.40 17.00
CA ALA A 174 12.82 -3.98 15.84
C ALA A 174 14.15 -3.29 15.49
N ILE A 175 14.23 -1.95 15.58
CA ILE A 175 15.47 -1.20 15.40
C ILE A 175 16.49 -1.57 16.49
N ASP A 176 16.06 -1.66 17.75
CA ASP A 176 16.94 -1.95 18.88
C ASP A 176 17.43 -3.41 18.86
N HIS A 177 16.66 -4.32 18.28
CA HIS A 177 17.08 -5.68 17.91
C HIS A 177 18.04 -5.77 16.71
N ASN A 178 18.37 -4.63 16.10
CA ASN A 178 19.22 -4.49 14.90
C ASN A 178 18.62 -5.12 13.64
N ALA A 179 17.30 -5.07 13.47
CA ALA A 179 16.66 -5.41 12.20
C ALA A 179 17.20 -4.51 11.07
N ARG A 180 17.45 -5.09 9.90
CA ARG A 180 17.89 -4.38 8.69
C ARG A 180 16.73 -4.07 7.74
N VAL A 181 15.67 -4.87 7.82
CA VAL A 181 14.42 -4.70 7.08
C VAL A 181 13.26 -4.84 8.07
N ILE A 182 12.26 -3.98 7.99
CA ILE A 182 10.99 -4.12 8.72
C ILE A 182 9.86 -4.04 7.70
N ASN A 183 9.09 -5.13 7.60
CA ASN A 183 7.90 -5.21 6.76
C ASN A 183 6.67 -4.73 7.55
N LEU A 184 5.93 -3.80 6.95
CA LEU A 184 4.73 -3.17 7.52
C LEU A 184 3.54 -3.40 6.57
N SER A 185 2.58 -4.24 6.99
CA SER A 185 1.39 -4.58 6.19
C SER A 185 0.19 -3.68 6.49
N MET A 186 0.47 -2.40 6.73
CA MET A 186 -0.49 -1.36 7.10
C MET A 186 -0.39 -0.19 6.15
N ILE A 187 -1.33 0.76 6.22
CA ILE A 187 -1.54 1.74 5.14
C ILE A 187 -1.29 3.19 5.55
N TYR A 188 -1.48 3.55 6.83
CA TYR A 188 -1.15 4.85 7.41
C TYR A 188 -1.06 4.76 8.94
N PHE A 189 -0.46 5.78 9.58
CA PHE A 189 -0.73 6.10 10.99
C PHE A 189 -1.99 6.96 11.04
N LYS A 190 -2.93 6.70 11.96
CA LYS A 190 -4.18 7.47 12.08
C LYS A 190 -3.94 8.93 12.47
N SER A 191 -2.90 9.15 13.25
CA SER A 191 -2.41 10.43 13.76
C SER A 191 -0.90 10.56 13.45
N PRO A 192 -0.49 10.67 12.17
CA PRO A 192 0.92 10.66 11.76
C PRO A 192 1.71 11.87 12.30
N ASN A 193 0.99 12.85 12.83
CA ASN A 193 1.49 14.12 13.37
C ASN A 193 1.77 14.12 14.88
N THR A 194 1.57 12.98 15.59
CA THR A 194 1.94 12.91 17.01
C THR A 194 3.45 13.03 17.22
N LEU A 195 3.83 13.48 18.41
CA LEU A 195 5.23 13.57 18.80
C LEU A 195 5.92 12.20 18.87
N ARG A 196 5.18 11.12 19.16
CA ARG A 196 5.67 9.74 19.10
C ARG A 196 6.12 9.38 17.68
N ILE A 197 5.21 9.48 16.71
CA ILE A 197 5.46 9.05 15.34
C ILE A 197 6.57 9.85 14.69
N GLN A 198 6.66 11.15 14.94
CA GLN A 198 7.72 11.95 14.31
C GLN A 198 9.10 11.70 14.92
N ARG A 199 9.20 11.43 16.24
CA ARG A 199 10.46 10.98 16.85
C ARG A 199 10.90 9.63 16.30
N LEU A 200 9.95 8.72 16.10
CA LEU A 200 10.21 7.43 15.47
C LEU A 200 10.73 7.59 14.05
N MET A 201 10.11 8.42 13.21
CA MET A 201 10.58 8.62 11.83
C MET A 201 12.01 9.19 11.77
N GLU A 202 12.41 10.04 12.72
CA GLU A 202 13.81 10.49 12.82
C GLU A 202 14.75 9.39 13.38
N LYS A 203 14.30 8.49 14.28
CA LYS A 203 15.04 7.27 14.69
C LYS A 203 15.26 6.34 13.48
N VAL A 204 14.20 6.10 12.70
CA VAL A 204 14.23 5.30 11.46
C VAL A 204 15.25 5.87 10.48
N LYS A 205 15.17 7.17 10.18
CA LYS A 205 16.04 7.90 9.25
C LYS A 205 17.52 7.91 9.65
N SER A 206 17.81 7.90 10.94
CA SER A 206 19.19 7.84 11.47
C SER A 206 19.72 6.42 11.68
N SER A 207 18.88 5.39 11.55
CA SER A 207 19.24 3.98 11.68
C SER A 207 19.70 3.34 10.35
N GLN A 208 20.13 2.08 10.40
CA GLN A 208 20.46 1.25 9.22
C GLN A 208 19.28 0.38 8.74
N VAL A 209 18.06 0.66 9.20
CA VAL A 209 16.85 -0.08 8.82
C VAL A 209 16.27 0.44 7.51
N THR A 210 15.70 -0.46 6.71
CA THR A 210 14.78 -0.10 5.62
C THR A 210 13.37 -0.53 6.02
N LEU A 211 12.45 0.43 6.17
CA LEU A 211 11.03 0.15 6.30
C LEU A 211 10.45 -0.15 4.92
N VAL A 212 9.69 -1.23 4.80
CA VAL A 212 8.99 -1.62 3.57
C VAL A 212 7.51 -1.68 3.90
N TRP A 213 6.74 -0.80 3.25
CA TRP A 213 5.40 -0.40 3.67
C TRP A 213 4.40 -0.72 2.54
N ALA A 214 3.26 -1.34 2.88
CA ALA A 214 2.19 -1.63 1.91
C ALA A 214 1.44 -0.34 1.51
N ALA A 215 1.39 0.01 0.22
CA ALA A 215 0.80 1.28 -0.23
C ALA A 215 -0.67 1.46 0.21
N GLY A 216 -1.43 0.38 0.23
CA GLY A 216 -2.82 0.29 0.66
C GLY A 216 -3.79 -0.15 -0.44
N ASN A 217 -5.04 -0.41 -0.03
CA ASN A 217 -6.04 -1.10 -0.85
C ASN A 217 -7.28 -0.23 -1.16
N ASP A 218 -7.14 1.09 -1.05
CA ASP A 218 -8.16 2.11 -1.24
C ASP A 218 -8.03 2.76 -2.64
N PHE A 219 -8.32 1.98 -3.68
CA PHE A 219 -8.38 2.33 -5.11
C PHE A 219 -8.19 3.84 -5.42
N GLY A 220 -7.02 4.20 -5.95
CA GLY A 220 -6.77 5.55 -6.48
C GLY A 220 -6.58 6.67 -5.44
N GLN A 221 -6.42 6.35 -4.16
CA GLN A 221 -5.92 7.27 -3.13
C GLN A 221 -4.39 7.36 -3.13
N GLU A 222 -3.88 8.55 -2.77
CA GLU A 222 -2.46 8.76 -2.45
C GLU A 222 -2.12 8.15 -1.09
N ASN A 223 -0.96 7.51 -0.98
CA ASN A 223 -0.54 6.87 0.28
C ASN A 223 -0.32 7.92 1.39
N LEU A 224 -1.09 7.82 2.49
CA LEU A 224 -1.09 8.75 3.63
C LEU A 224 -0.06 8.37 4.71
N TYR A 225 1.19 8.15 4.33
CA TYR A 225 2.29 7.92 5.27
C TYR A 225 3.35 9.05 5.20
N PRO A 226 4.32 9.12 6.14
CA PRO A 226 5.36 10.16 6.15
C PRO A 226 6.30 10.11 4.91
N SER A 227 5.90 10.78 3.83
CA SER A 227 6.49 10.71 2.48
C SER A 227 7.87 11.37 2.30
N ASN A 228 8.61 11.61 3.39
CA ASN A 228 9.93 12.26 3.40
C ASN A 228 11.00 11.46 4.19
N VAL A 229 10.81 10.15 4.34
CA VAL A 229 11.78 9.25 5.00
C VAL A 229 12.45 8.38 3.94
N ASP A 230 13.72 8.65 3.65
CA ASP A 230 14.49 7.94 2.60
C ASP A 230 14.67 6.45 2.87
N ASN A 231 14.62 6.08 4.15
CA ASN A 231 14.70 4.71 4.65
C ASN A 231 13.34 3.97 4.57
N LEU A 232 12.29 4.61 4.05
CA LEU A 232 10.95 4.04 3.87
C LEU A 232 10.68 3.83 2.38
N LEU A 233 10.18 2.64 2.02
CA LEU A 233 9.74 2.27 0.68
C LEU A 233 8.25 1.92 0.70
N SER A 234 7.42 2.64 -0.07
CA SER A 234 6.01 2.25 -0.27
C SER A 234 5.84 1.39 -1.50
N ILE A 235 5.17 0.25 -1.33
CA ILE A 235 5.04 -0.79 -2.34
C ILE A 235 3.57 -0.95 -2.75
N ALA A 236 3.27 -0.55 -3.98
CA ALA A 236 2.00 -0.82 -4.66
C ALA A 236 1.91 -2.28 -5.11
N SER A 237 0.69 -2.75 -5.38
CA SER A 237 0.45 -4.10 -5.88
C SER A 237 0.44 -4.10 -7.41
N LEU A 238 1.05 -5.14 -8.00
CA LEU A 238 0.94 -5.45 -9.42
C LEU A 238 0.05 -6.67 -9.63
N ASN A 239 -0.68 -6.63 -10.73
CA ASN A 239 -1.44 -7.76 -11.26
C ASN A 239 -0.58 -8.66 -12.18
N PRO A 240 -1.06 -9.85 -12.62
CA PRO A 240 -0.31 -10.78 -13.48
C PRO A 240 0.26 -10.18 -14.78
N TYR A 241 -0.38 -9.13 -15.30
CA TYR A 241 0.01 -8.41 -16.53
C TYR A 241 1.06 -7.34 -16.29
N LEU A 242 1.53 -7.16 -15.05
CA LEU A 242 2.45 -6.10 -14.64
C LEU A 242 1.83 -4.69 -14.72
N GLY A 243 0.50 -4.58 -14.85
CA GLY A 243 -0.20 -3.34 -14.54
C GLY A 243 -0.34 -3.15 -13.02
N SER A 244 -0.65 -1.93 -12.59
CA SER A 244 -1.07 -1.70 -11.21
C SER A 244 -2.33 -2.51 -10.90
N SER A 245 -2.38 -3.13 -9.73
CA SER A 245 -3.62 -3.68 -9.19
C SER A 245 -4.63 -2.56 -9.00
N ILE A 246 -5.88 -2.85 -9.36
CA ILE A 246 -7.03 -1.97 -9.20
C ILE A 246 -7.11 -1.40 -7.78
N PHE A 247 -7.20 -2.26 -6.76
CA PHE A 247 -7.31 -1.82 -5.37
C PHE A 247 -6.10 -1.03 -4.87
N SER A 248 -4.93 -1.10 -5.51
CA SER A 248 -3.71 -0.49 -4.99
C SER A 248 -3.86 1.03 -4.89
N ASN A 249 -3.41 1.58 -3.76
CA ASN A 249 -3.12 3.00 -3.65
C ASN A 249 -1.97 3.37 -4.61
N GLN A 250 -1.99 4.62 -5.08
CA GLN A 250 -1.16 5.13 -6.18
C GLN A 250 -0.85 6.61 -5.93
N GLY A 251 0.32 7.10 -6.33
CA GLY A 251 0.63 8.53 -6.20
C GLY A 251 2.12 8.86 -6.20
N ALA A 252 2.43 10.11 -5.84
CA ALA A 252 3.82 10.59 -5.73
C ALA A 252 4.61 9.88 -4.61
N SER A 253 3.90 9.24 -3.67
CA SER A 253 4.45 8.45 -2.57
C SER A 253 4.49 6.94 -2.86
N THR A 254 4.29 6.46 -4.09
CA THR A 254 4.53 5.05 -4.43
C THR A 254 5.97 4.90 -4.93
N ASP A 255 6.82 4.15 -4.23
CA ASP A 255 8.23 3.98 -4.63
C ASP A 255 8.41 2.87 -5.66
N PHE A 256 7.73 1.75 -5.47
CA PHE A 256 7.80 0.58 -6.34
C PHE A 256 6.45 -0.11 -6.39
N ALA A 257 6.28 -1.05 -7.33
CA ALA A 257 5.17 -1.98 -7.30
C ALA A 257 5.66 -3.42 -7.41
N ALA A 258 5.00 -4.36 -6.75
CA ALA A 258 5.37 -5.78 -6.76
C ALA A 258 4.16 -6.70 -6.90
N PRO A 259 4.32 -7.89 -7.50
CA PRO A 259 3.27 -8.90 -7.63
C PRO A 259 2.55 -9.19 -6.31
N SER A 260 1.24 -8.93 -6.24
CA SER A 260 0.41 -9.27 -5.07
C SER A 260 -1.11 -9.24 -5.32
N ASP A 261 -1.50 -9.55 -6.55
CA ASP A 261 -2.90 -9.67 -6.98
C ASP A 261 -3.25 -11.13 -7.35
N TYR A 262 -4.51 -11.39 -7.68
CA TYR A 262 -5.03 -12.60 -8.33
C TYR A 262 -4.32 -13.91 -7.92
N ASN A 263 -4.78 -14.51 -6.83
CA ASN A 263 -4.40 -15.86 -6.40
C ASN A 263 -2.89 -16.07 -6.16
N MET A 264 -2.14 -15.03 -5.79
CA MET A 264 -0.76 -15.22 -5.35
C MET A 264 -0.73 -16.24 -4.21
N LEU A 265 0.12 -17.27 -4.32
CA LEU A 265 0.21 -18.27 -3.25
C LEU A 265 1.00 -17.75 -2.04
N SER A 266 0.37 -17.90 -0.89
CA SER A 266 0.96 -17.84 0.45
C SER A 266 1.06 -19.27 1.02
N LEU A 267 1.40 -19.39 2.30
CA LEU A 267 1.48 -20.65 3.06
C LEU A 267 0.39 -21.69 2.69
N GLU A 268 0.78 -22.96 2.59
CA GLU A 268 -0.11 -24.10 2.28
C GLU A 268 -0.88 -23.97 0.94
N GLY A 269 -0.40 -23.14 0.01
CA GLY A 269 -1.08 -22.91 -1.26
C GLY A 269 -2.35 -22.06 -1.13
N ARG A 270 -2.45 -21.24 -0.08
CA ARG A 270 -3.58 -20.32 0.12
C ARG A 270 -3.44 -19.08 -0.74
N ARG A 271 -4.51 -18.72 -1.46
CA ARG A 271 -4.62 -17.52 -2.28
C ARG A 271 -4.52 -16.27 -1.38
N PHE A 272 -3.72 -15.30 -1.80
CA PHE A 272 -3.52 -14.00 -1.17
C PHE A 272 -3.70 -12.89 -2.22
N SER A 273 -4.22 -11.73 -1.80
CA SER A 273 -4.30 -10.51 -2.60
C SER A 273 -4.29 -9.29 -1.70
N GLY A 274 -3.69 -8.18 -2.16
CA GLY A 274 -3.56 -6.93 -1.41
C GLY A 274 -2.11 -6.44 -1.34
N THR A 275 -1.91 -5.14 -1.19
CA THR A 275 -0.57 -4.53 -1.07
C THR A 275 0.27 -5.07 0.10
N SER A 276 -0.38 -5.60 1.13
CA SER A 276 0.21 -6.38 2.23
C SER A 276 1.12 -7.53 1.78
N GLY A 277 0.91 -8.09 0.58
CA GLY A 277 1.75 -9.14 0.00
C GLY A 277 2.81 -8.60 -0.95
N ALA A 278 2.68 -7.37 -1.45
CA ALA A 278 3.67 -6.71 -2.29
C ALA A 278 4.88 -6.24 -1.45
N ALA A 279 4.62 -5.71 -0.25
CA ALA A 279 5.65 -5.33 0.72
C ALA A 279 6.63 -6.49 1.07
N PRO A 280 6.19 -7.72 1.39
CA PRO A 280 7.11 -8.83 1.68
C PRO A 280 7.86 -9.35 0.44
N VAL A 281 7.33 -9.19 -0.78
CA VAL A 281 8.09 -9.46 -2.02
C VAL A 281 9.33 -8.57 -2.08
N VAL A 282 9.17 -7.25 -1.92
CA VAL A 282 10.29 -6.30 -2.00
C VAL A 282 11.21 -6.43 -0.79
N SER A 283 10.66 -6.67 0.41
CA SER A 283 11.46 -6.99 1.60
C SER A 283 12.37 -8.20 1.37
N GLY A 284 11.86 -9.25 0.72
CA GLY A 284 12.65 -10.45 0.38
C GLY A 284 13.78 -10.16 -0.61
N ILE A 285 13.54 -9.32 -1.62
CA ILE A 285 14.59 -8.86 -2.56
C ILE A 285 15.70 -8.12 -1.78
N ILE A 286 15.32 -7.23 -0.85
CA ILE A 286 16.27 -6.45 -0.04
C ILE A 286 17.08 -7.36 0.90
N LEU A 287 16.46 -8.35 1.54
CA LEU A 287 17.16 -9.32 2.38
C LEU A 287 18.21 -10.12 1.57
N ASN A 288 17.88 -10.52 0.34
CA ASN A 288 18.83 -11.20 -0.55
C ASN A 288 19.93 -10.24 -1.08
N MET A 289 19.64 -8.96 -1.30
CA MET A 289 20.69 -7.94 -1.56
C MET A 289 21.64 -7.78 -0.36
N LEU A 290 21.11 -7.81 0.86
CA LEU A 290 21.89 -7.69 2.10
C LEU A 290 22.74 -8.92 2.39
N LYS A 291 22.28 -10.12 2.04
CA LYS A 291 23.12 -11.34 2.02
C LYS A 291 24.33 -11.20 1.11
N VAL A 292 24.13 -10.63 -0.08
CA VAL A 292 25.23 -10.34 -1.02
C VAL A 292 26.13 -9.23 -0.46
N ASN A 293 25.56 -8.18 0.14
CA ASN A 293 26.34 -7.06 0.67
C ASN A 293 25.73 -6.48 1.96
N PRO A 294 26.16 -6.96 3.14
CA PRO A 294 25.63 -6.50 4.42
C PRO A 294 25.86 -4.99 4.69
N ASN A 295 26.83 -4.38 4.02
CA ASN A 295 27.21 -2.98 4.22
C ASN A 295 26.37 -1.96 3.43
N LEU A 296 25.36 -2.40 2.66
CA LEU A 296 24.47 -1.48 1.94
C LEU A 296 23.66 -0.62 2.92
N THR A 297 23.74 0.70 2.76
CA THR A 297 22.89 1.66 3.48
C THR A 297 21.48 1.73 2.87
N PRO A 298 20.43 2.13 3.62
CA PRO A 298 19.07 2.21 3.07
C PRO A 298 18.93 3.09 1.81
N PRO A 299 19.59 4.26 1.69
CA PRO A 299 19.59 5.02 0.43
C PRO A 299 20.24 4.27 -0.74
N GLN A 300 21.29 3.47 -0.49
CA GLN A 300 21.90 2.63 -1.54
C GLN A 300 20.98 1.47 -1.94
N ILE A 301 20.28 0.85 -1.00
CA ILE A 301 19.27 -0.18 -1.28
C ILE A 301 18.19 0.42 -2.21
N LYS A 302 17.59 1.55 -1.82
CA LYS A 302 16.59 2.27 -2.60
C LYS A 302 17.12 2.62 -4.01
N ASN A 303 18.33 3.14 -4.10
CA ASN A 303 18.97 3.51 -5.36
C ASN A 303 19.33 2.32 -6.27
N ILE A 304 19.74 1.16 -5.70
CA ILE A 304 19.96 -0.07 -6.47
C ILE A 304 18.64 -0.54 -7.06
N LEU A 305 17.57 -0.64 -6.24
CA LEU A 305 16.24 -1.05 -6.69
C LEU A 305 15.73 -0.17 -7.84
N LYS A 306 15.88 1.16 -7.77
CA LYS A 306 15.54 2.07 -8.87
C LYS A 306 16.33 1.80 -10.15
N ALA A 307 17.63 1.50 -10.03
CA ALA A 307 18.48 1.22 -11.19
C ALA A 307 18.21 -0.17 -11.81
N SER A 308 17.79 -1.15 -11.01
CA SER A 308 17.58 -2.53 -11.43
C SER A 308 16.15 -2.87 -11.87
N SER A 309 15.13 -2.14 -11.39
CA SER A 309 13.71 -2.44 -11.64
C SER A 309 13.32 -2.42 -13.13
N PHE A 310 12.37 -3.28 -13.50
CA PHE A 310 11.68 -3.20 -14.79
C PHE A 310 10.75 -1.98 -14.82
N ASP A 311 10.81 -1.24 -15.92
CA ASP A 311 9.98 -0.07 -16.22
C ASP A 311 8.66 -0.57 -16.86
N LEU A 312 7.51 -0.37 -16.23
CA LEU A 312 6.25 -1.06 -16.59
C LEU A 312 5.18 -0.18 -17.25
N ASN A 313 5.24 1.14 -17.06
CA ASN A 313 4.29 2.11 -17.63
C ASN A 313 5.06 3.14 -18.50
N SER A 314 5.03 4.42 -18.10
CA SER A 314 5.81 5.50 -18.71
C SER A 314 7.25 5.46 -18.22
N THR A 315 8.23 5.56 -19.14
CA THR A 315 9.66 5.49 -18.83
C THR A 315 10.08 6.40 -17.67
N GLY A 316 10.55 5.80 -16.58
CA GLY A 316 11.07 6.49 -15.41
C GLY A 316 10.22 6.29 -14.16
N PHE A 317 9.65 7.39 -13.65
CA PHE A 317 8.73 7.34 -12.50
C PHE A 317 7.30 7.57 -12.99
N ASP A 318 6.38 6.73 -12.55
CA ASP A 318 4.95 6.89 -12.79
C ASP A 318 4.16 6.75 -11.47
N HIS A 319 2.98 7.37 -11.38
CA HIS A 319 2.20 7.36 -10.15
C HIS A 319 1.53 6.01 -9.84
N GLN A 320 1.38 5.11 -10.83
CA GLN A 320 0.72 3.81 -10.65
C GLN A 320 1.71 2.74 -10.17
N THR A 321 2.96 2.73 -10.67
CA THR A 321 3.99 1.72 -10.30
C THR A 321 5.28 2.26 -9.68
N GLY A 322 5.38 3.57 -9.47
CA GLY A 322 6.56 4.21 -8.88
C GLY A 322 7.75 4.16 -9.84
N TRP A 323 8.87 3.59 -9.39
CA TRP A 323 10.04 3.27 -10.23
C TRP A 323 9.95 1.89 -10.92
N GLY A 324 8.76 1.30 -10.94
CA GLY A 324 8.47 0.01 -11.58
C GLY A 324 8.65 -1.20 -10.65
N MET A 325 8.86 -2.37 -11.25
CA MET A 325 8.96 -3.65 -10.52
C MET A 325 10.40 -4.05 -10.21
N PRO A 326 10.76 -4.23 -8.91
CA PRO A 326 12.05 -4.76 -8.50
C PRO A 326 12.41 -6.11 -9.17
N ASN A 327 13.47 -6.06 -9.96
CA ASN A 327 14.10 -7.20 -10.60
C ASN A 327 15.14 -7.79 -9.63
N MET A 328 14.89 -8.98 -9.09
CA MET A 328 15.76 -9.60 -8.08
C MET A 328 17.16 -9.91 -8.64
N VAL A 329 17.23 -10.43 -9.86
CA VAL A 329 18.49 -10.80 -10.53
C VAL A 329 19.42 -9.59 -10.69
N LYS A 330 18.95 -8.51 -11.31
CA LYS A 330 19.73 -7.27 -11.47
C LYS A 330 20.07 -6.63 -10.12
N ALA A 331 19.18 -6.69 -9.14
CA ALA A 331 19.41 -6.12 -7.82
C ALA A 331 20.55 -6.83 -7.06
N LEU A 332 20.57 -8.16 -7.07
CA LEU A 332 21.64 -8.97 -6.45
C LEU A 332 22.99 -8.75 -7.14
N LEU A 333 23.03 -8.70 -8.47
CA LEU A 333 24.27 -8.40 -9.20
C LEU A 333 24.77 -6.98 -8.92
N ALA A 334 23.88 -5.99 -8.90
CA ALA A 334 24.25 -4.61 -8.52
C ALA A 334 24.79 -4.54 -7.07
N ALA A 335 24.18 -5.25 -6.12
CA ALA A 335 24.68 -5.36 -4.74
C ALA A 335 26.09 -5.98 -4.68
N ARG A 336 26.34 -7.03 -5.49
CA ARG A 336 27.64 -7.69 -5.65
C ARG A 336 28.70 -6.72 -6.20
N TYR A 337 28.38 -6.00 -7.27
CA TYR A 337 29.30 -5.04 -7.89
C TYR A 337 29.61 -3.84 -6.99
N VAL A 338 28.69 -3.44 -6.10
CA VAL A 338 28.97 -2.45 -5.05
C VAL A 338 29.94 -3.01 -4.01
N ARG A 339 29.77 -4.27 -3.57
CA ARG A 339 30.71 -4.93 -2.64
C ARG A 339 32.12 -5.06 -3.23
N GLU A 340 32.19 -5.37 -4.51
CA GLU A 340 33.45 -5.53 -5.27
C GLU A 340 34.10 -4.19 -5.67
N GLY A 341 33.47 -3.05 -5.39
CA GLY A 341 33.96 -1.71 -5.77
C GLY A 341 33.88 -1.42 -7.28
N ARG A 342 33.27 -2.30 -8.07
CA ARG A 342 33.02 -2.14 -9.52
C ARG A 342 31.94 -1.09 -9.81
N LEU A 343 30.96 -0.97 -8.93
CA LEU A 343 29.82 -0.06 -9.06
C LEU A 343 29.76 0.90 -7.86
N ASN A 344 29.72 2.20 -8.13
CA ASN A 344 29.53 3.23 -7.11
C ASN A 344 28.07 3.73 -7.12
N ILE A 345 27.33 3.45 -6.05
CA ILE A 345 25.94 3.89 -5.83
C ILE A 345 25.92 4.94 -4.70
N PRO A 346 25.30 6.13 -4.91
CA PRO A 346 25.22 7.16 -3.89
C PRO A 346 24.53 6.70 -2.60
N SER A 347 25.07 7.13 -1.46
CA SER A 347 24.47 7.00 -0.11
C SER A 347 23.45 8.10 0.21
N VAL A 348 22.95 8.78 -0.81
CA VAL A 348 21.88 9.80 -0.74
C VAL A 348 20.82 9.50 -1.79
N PRO A 349 19.55 9.89 -1.58
CA PRO A 349 18.46 9.60 -2.52
C PRO A 349 18.72 10.17 -3.90
N VAL A 350 18.47 9.38 -4.94
CA VAL A 350 18.49 9.85 -6.33
C VAL A 350 17.07 9.85 -6.88
N ASN A 351 16.55 11.05 -7.17
CA ASN A 351 15.22 11.25 -7.78
C ASN A 351 15.30 11.87 -9.19
N SER A 352 16.50 12.19 -9.70
CA SER A 352 16.68 12.70 -11.06
C SER A 352 16.69 11.55 -12.07
N ALA A 353 15.71 11.51 -12.97
CA ALA A 353 15.61 10.52 -14.04
C ALA A 353 16.90 10.43 -14.90
N HIS A 354 17.59 11.55 -15.13
CA HIS A 354 18.87 11.56 -15.87
C HIS A 354 20.00 10.85 -15.11
N ILE A 355 20.06 10.99 -13.78
CA ILE A 355 21.06 10.30 -12.95
C ILE A 355 20.71 8.81 -12.85
N LEU A 356 19.44 8.48 -12.64
CA LEU A 356 18.96 7.09 -12.59
C LEU A 356 19.20 6.34 -13.89
N LYS A 357 18.96 6.98 -15.06
CA LYS A 357 19.33 6.41 -16.36
C LYS A 357 20.81 6.05 -16.41
N LYS A 358 21.70 7.00 -16.05
CA LYS A 358 23.16 6.74 -15.98
C LYS A 358 23.54 5.63 -14.99
N MET A 359 22.73 5.39 -13.95
CA MET A 359 22.94 4.29 -13.00
C MET A 359 22.49 2.95 -13.60
N ARG A 360 21.31 2.89 -14.23
CA ARG A 360 20.82 1.72 -14.99
C ARG A 360 21.80 1.35 -16.12
N ASP A 361 22.29 2.33 -16.87
CA ASP A 361 23.31 2.15 -17.93
C ASP A 361 24.61 1.54 -17.36
N LYS A 362 25.06 1.98 -16.18
CA LYS A 362 26.25 1.43 -15.50
C LYS A 362 26.03 0.01 -14.97
N VAL A 363 24.87 -0.27 -14.38
CA VAL A 363 24.49 -1.63 -13.94
C VAL A 363 24.53 -2.57 -15.13
N ASN A 364 23.86 -2.21 -16.23
CA ASN A 364 23.83 -3.00 -17.47
C ASN A 364 25.25 -3.17 -18.07
N ALA A 365 26.10 -2.14 -18.02
CA ALA A 365 27.48 -2.22 -18.52
C ALA A 365 28.42 -3.08 -17.65
N GLU A 366 28.16 -3.23 -16.35
CA GLU A 366 28.89 -4.21 -15.51
C GLU A 366 28.36 -5.63 -15.70
N ILE A 367 27.04 -5.78 -15.88
CA ILE A 367 26.40 -7.06 -16.25
C ILE A 367 27.00 -7.61 -17.55
N GLN A 368 27.16 -6.78 -18.59
CA GLN A 368 27.74 -7.20 -19.88
C GLN A 368 29.22 -7.66 -19.82
N LYS A 369 29.93 -7.39 -18.71
CA LYS A 369 31.31 -7.87 -18.50
C LYS A 369 31.37 -9.20 -17.77
N ASP A 370 30.24 -9.68 -17.26
CA ASP A 370 30.14 -10.87 -16.43
C ASP A 370 29.95 -12.11 -17.30
N GLU A 371 30.74 -13.16 -17.05
CA GLU A 371 30.74 -14.37 -17.89
C GLU A 371 29.40 -15.13 -17.82
N LEU A 372 28.60 -14.88 -16.78
CA LEU A 372 27.24 -15.39 -16.61
C LEU A 372 26.25 -14.96 -17.71
N VAL A 373 26.62 -13.98 -18.56
CA VAL A 373 25.73 -13.30 -19.53
C VAL A 373 26.12 -13.61 -20.98
N SER A 374 26.97 -14.61 -21.22
CA SER A 374 27.46 -14.87 -22.58
C SER A 374 26.38 -15.47 -23.49
N GLN A 375 26.05 -14.78 -24.58
CA GLN A 375 24.99 -15.15 -25.53
C GLN A 375 25.20 -16.54 -26.17
N LYS A 376 26.43 -17.05 -26.18
CA LYS A 376 26.73 -18.44 -26.59
C LYS A 376 26.05 -19.49 -25.70
N THR A 377 25.96 -19.22 -24.38
CA THR A 377 25.33 -20.11 -23.40
C THR A 377 23.83 -20.31 -23.66
N PHE A 378 23.19 -19.34 -24.31
CA PHE A 378 21.79 -19.40 -24.73
C PHE A 378 21.59 -20.38 -25.90
N ASP A 379 22.35 -20.23 -27.00
CA ASP A 379 22.24 -21.10 -28.19
C ASP A 379 22.66 -22.55 -27.84
N ASP A 380 23.69 -22.71 -27.02
CA ASP A 380 24.14 -24.00 -26.50
C ASP A 380 23.07 -24.66 -25.61
N ALA A 381 22.27 -23.89 -24.86
CA ALA A 381 21.18 -24.43 -24.04
C ALA A 381 19.97 -24.88 -24.89
N LEU A 382 19.52 -24.04 -25.83
CA LEU A 382 18.37 -24.33 -26.68
C LEU A 382 18.64 -25.51 -27.64
N SER A 383 19.87 -25.65 -28.13
CA SER A 383 20.25 -26.77 -29.01
C SER A 383 20.36 -28.13 -28.31
N GLN A 384 20.46 -28.15 -26.97
CA GLN A 384 20.60 -29.35 -26.15
C GLN A 384 19.29 -29.88 -25.58
N THR A 385 18.16 -29.16 -25.68
CA THR A 385 16.87 -29.59 -25.12
C THR A 385 16.27 -30.78 -25.89
N LYS A 386 16.67 -32.00 -25.51
CA LYS A 386 16.02 -33.26 -25.93
C LYS A 386 15.67 -34.21 -24.77
N ASN A 387 16.20 -33.95 -23.57
CA ASN A 387 15.97 -34.74 -22.36
C ASN A 387 15.43 -33.88 -21.21
N CYS A 388 14.61 -34.46 -20.33
CA CYS A 388 13.91 -33.73 -19.25
C CYS A 388 14.83 -33.02 -18.25
N ASP A 389 16.01 -33.58 -17.94
CA ASP A 389 16.89 -32.99 -16.91
C ASP A 389 17.62 -31.72 -17.41
N GLN A 390 17.90 -31.65 -18.72
CA GLN A 390 18.51 -30.47 -19.36
C GLN A 390 17.49 -29.33 -19.57
N TYR A 391 16.20 -29.63 -19.48
CA TYR A 391 15.09 -28.69 -19.67
C TYR A 391 15.10 -27.59 -18.59
N GLU A 392 15.27 -27.99 -17.33
CA GLU A 392 15.24 -27.08 -16.18
C GLU A 392 16.41 -26.07 -16.19
N GLU A 393 17.63 -26.56 -16.45
CA GLU A 393 18.81 -25.71 -16.45
C GLU A 393 18.79 -24.74 -17.66
N SER A 394 18.22 -25.19 -18.79
CA SER A 394 17.98 -24.33 -19.96
C SER A 394 16.93 -23.26 -19.65
N ILE A 395 15.80 -23.60 -19.03
CA ILE A 395 14.79 -22.62 -18.56
C ILE A 395 15.43 -21.56 -17.65
N LYS A 396 16.24 -21.98 -16.67
CA LYS A 396 16.93 -21.04 -15.77
C LYS A 396 17.84 -20.08 -16.54
N LYS A 397 18.56 -20.55 -17.56
CA LYS A 397 19.39 -19.71 -18.45
C LYS A 397 18.54 -18.74 -19.30
N LEU A 398 17.43 -19.20 -19.87
CA LEU A 398 16.49 -18.37 -20.64
C LEU A 398 15.91 -17.23 -19.81
N PHE A 399 15.42 -17.54 -18.62
CA PHE A 399 14.92 -16.53 -17.69
C PHE A 399 16.03 -15.60 -17.21
N MET A 400 17.22 -16.13 -16.86
CA MET A 400 18.37 -15.29 -16.52
C MET A 400 18.67 -14.26 -17.62
N ASP A 401 18.70 -14.65 -18.92
CA ASP A 401 18.91 -13.69 -19.99
C ASP A 401 17.81 -12.61 -20.01
N TYR A 402 16.53 -12.98 -20.03
CA TYR A 402 15.42 -12.02 -19.97
C TYR A 402 15.54 -11.06 -18.77
N PHE A 403 15.89 -11.57 -17.60
CA PHE A 403 16.07 -10.76 -16.40
C PHE A 403 17.25 -9.79 -16.51
N LEU A 404 18.20 -10.00 -17.42
CA LEU A 404 19.36 -9.14 -17.65
C LEU A 404 19.17 -8.21 -18.86
N THR A 405 18.66 -8.72 -19.98
CA THR A 405 18.52 -8.05 -21.27
C THR A 405 17.14 -7.40 -21.49
N GLU A 406 16.12 -7.84 -20.75
CA GLU A 406 14.71 -7.47 -20.90
C GLU A 406 14.10 -7.85 -22.27
N ASN A 407 14.79 -8.70 -23.02
CA ASN A 407 14.35 -9.26 -24.31
C ASN A 407 13.47 -10.49 -24.11
N SER A 408 12.21 -10.42 -24.52
CA SER A 408 11.26 -11.52 -24.39
C SER A 408 11.30 -12.54 -25.53
N SER A 409 11.84 -12.19 -26.71
CA SER A 409 11.59 -12.93 -27.97
C SER A 409 11.91 -14.42 -27.87
N GLU A 410 12.98 -14.77 -27.16
CA GLU A 410 13.41 -16.16 -27.02
C GLU A 410 12.61 -16.95 -25.98
N ILE A 411 12.17 -16.29 -24.88
CA ILE A 411 11.20 -16.87 -23.95
C ILE A 411 9.88 -17.14 -24.69
N CYS A 412 9.45 -16.26 -25.58
CA CYS A 412 8.24 -16.45 -26.38
C CYS A 412 8.33 -17.67 -27.27
N LYS A 413 9.39 -17.81 -28.07
CA LYS A 413 9.64 -19.02 -28.87
C LYS A 413 9.62 -20.29 -28.01
N PHE A 414 10.18 -20.25 -26.80
CA PHE A 414 10.18 -21.37 -25.88
C PHE A 414 8.75 -21.74 -25.40
N TYR A 415 7.98 -20.76 -24.93
CA TYR A 415 6.58 -20.98 -24.51
C TYR A 415 5.67 -21.41 -25.68
N GLU A 416 5.88 -20.86 -26.88
CA GLU A 416 5.18 -21.24 -28.11
C GLU A 416 5.49 -22.68 -28.51
N TYR A 417 6.78 -23.05 -28.61
CA TYR A 417 7.25 -24.36 -29.05
C TYR A 417 6.81 -25.49 -28.10
N HIS A 418 6.77 -25.22 -26.79
CA HIS A 418 6.33 -26.19 -25.78
C HIS A 418 4.85 -26.10 -25.39
N HIS A 419 4.07 -25.20 -26.01
CA HIS A 419 2.64 -25.00 -25.74
C HIS A 419 2.31 -24.80 -24.24
N LEU A 420 3.17 -24.03 -23.56
CA LEU A 420 3.14 -23.80 -22.12
C LEU A 420 2.04 -22.79 -21.69
N PRO A 421 1.72 -22.65 -20.38
CA PRO A 421 0.53 -21.94 -19.91
C PRO A 421 0.47 -20.45 -20.26
N LEU A 422 -0.76 -19.91 -20.20
CA LEU A 422 -1.09 -18.53 -20.60
C LEU A 422 -0.26 -17.44 -19.89
N SER A 423 0.09 -17.65 -18.61
CA SER A 423 0.96 -16.77 -17.83
C SER A 423 2.35 -16.58 -18.43
N GLY A 424 2.84 -17.56 -19.19
CA GLY A 424 4.11 -17.47 -19.91
C GLY A 424 4.12 -16.47 -21.04
N LEU A 425 3.03 -16.40 -21.81
CA LEU A 425 2.86 -15.39 -22.85
C LEU A 425 2.79 -13.96 -22.29
N LEU A 426 2.58 -13.79 -20.98
CA LEU A 426 2.68 -12.48 -20.33
C LEU A 426 4.14 -12.00 -20.16
N PHE A 427 5.15 -12.82 -20.45
CA PHE A 427 6.51 -12.34 -20.67
C PHE A 427 6.70 -11.73 -22.07
N CYS A 428 5.78 -11.99 -23.00
CA CYS A 428 5.91 -11.64 -24.40
C CYS A 428 5.42 -10.23 -24.74
N LYS A 429 6.28 -9.52 -25.47
CA LYS A 429 6.04 -8.15 -25.97
C LYS A 429 5.75 -8.11 -27.48
N ASP A 430 5.68 -9.25 -28.16
CA ASP A 430 5.36 -9.35 -29.58
C ASP A 430 3.87 -9.52 -29.86
N GLU A 431 3.42 -8.99 -31.00
CA GLU A 431 2.01 -8.94 -31.40
C GLU A 431 1.39 -10.33 -31.60
N ILE A 432 2.16 -11.32 -32.06
CA ILE A 432 1.66 -12.68 -32.36
C ILE A 432 1.32 -13.42 -31.07
N SER A 433 2.21 -13.39 -30.08
CA SER A 433 1.96 -13.95 -28.74
C SER A 433 0.75 -13.27 -28.08
N GLN A 434 0.60 -11.95 -28.25
CA GLN A 434 -0.52 -11.18 -27.72
C GLN A 434 -1.85 -11.52 -28.42
N GLU A 435 -1.87 -11.65 -29.75
CA GLU A 435 -3.07 -12.06 -30.49
C GLU A 435 -3.53 -13.47 -30.07
N ARG A 436 -2.59 -14.42 -29.93
CA ARG A 436 -2.90 -15.77 -29.44
C ARG A 436 -3.45 -15.75 -28.01
N PHE A 437 -2.89 -14.90 -27.15
CA PHE A 437 -3.33 -14.71 -25.78
C PHE A 437 -4.78 -14.18 -25.72
N ILE A 438 -5.09 -13.13 -26.50
CA ILE A 438 -6.43 -12.53 -26.62
C ILE A 438 -7.46 -13.57 -27.10
N ASN A 439 -7.12 -14.35 -28.13
CA ASN A 439 -8.00 -15.41 -28.63
C ASN A 439 -8.36 -16.45 -27.56
N GLN A 440 -7.47 -16.72 -26.61
CA GLN A 440 -7.78 -17.61 -25.47
C GLN A 440 -8.64 -16.91 -24.40
N LEU A 441 -8.44 -15.60 -24.16
CA LEU A 441 -9.33 -14.83 -23.28
C LEU A 441 -10.77 -14.84 -23.79
N HIS A 442 -10.98 -14.65 -25.10
CA HIS A 442 -12.31 -14.69 -25.72
C HIS A 442 -13.01 -16.04 -25.55
N GLN A 443 -12.27 -17.15 -25.57
CA GLN A 443 -12.82 -18.46 -25.20
C GLN A 443 -13.21 -18.50 -23.71
N ASN A 444 -12.34 -18.01 -22.83
CA ASN A 444 -12.55 -18.04 -21.38
C ASN A 444 -13.69 -17.13 -20.91
N ILE A 445 -14.02 -16.05 -21.64
CA ILE A 445 -15.19 -15.19 -21.42
C ILE A 445 -16.52 -15.93 -21.68
N THR A 446 -16.52 -17.09 -22.36
CA THR A 446 -17.71 -17.93 -22.53
C THR A 446 -17.71 -19.17 -21.63
N HIS A 447 -16.76 -19.27 -20.70
CA HIS A 447 -16.60 -20.44 -19.82
C HIS A 447 -17.76 -20.58 -18.81
N PRO A 448 -18.24 -21.81 -18.52
CA PRO A 448 -19.36 -22.03 -17.59
C PRO A 448 -19.09 -21.54 -16.15
N ASP A 449 -17.87 -21.71 -15.64
CA ASP A 449 -17.47 -21.20 -14.32
C ASP A 449 -17.29 -19.66 -14.35
N PRO A 450 -18.05 -18.87 -13.57
CA PRO A 450 -17.90 -17.42 -13.50
C PRO A 450 -16.51 -16.98 -13.06
N LYS A 451 -15.78 -17.74 -12.22
CA LYS A 451 -14.42 -17.39 -11.78
C LYS A 451 -13.39 -17.42 -12.92
N VAL A 452 -13.69 -18.17 -13.99
CA VAL A 452 -12.87 -18.17 -15.22
C VAL A 452 -13.25 -16.97 -16.09
N ARG A 453 -14.55 -16.64 -16.18
CA ARG A 453 -15.01 -15.44 -16.90
C ARG A 453 -14.48 -14.16 -16.26
N GLU A 454 -14.68 -13.98 -14.95
CA GLU A 454 -14.17 -12.86 -14.13
C GLU A 454 -12.71 -12.56 -14.43
N LYS A 455 -11.82 -13.57 -14.30
CA LYS A 455 -10.39 -13.46 -14.62
C LYS A 455 -10.13 -13.07 -16.08
N ALA A 456 -10.90 -13.57 -17.02
CA ALA A 456 -10.76 -13.26 -18.45
C ALA A 456 -11.27 -11.85 -18.81
N VAL A 457 -12.28 -11.35 -18.10
CA VAL A 457 -12.77 -9.96 -18.21
C VAL A 457 -11.75 -9.00 -17.63
N SER A 458 -11.22 -9.29 -16.44
CA SER A 458 -10.12 -8.53 -15.83
C SER A 458 -8.90 -8.49 -16.75
N ALA A 459 -8.57 -9.62 -17.37
CA ALA A 459 -7.48 -9.73 -18.35
C ALA A 459 -7.62 -8.76 -19.52
N LEU A 460 -8.80 -8.67 -20.16
CA LEU A 460 -9.04 -7.71 -21.24
C LEU A 460 -8.79 -6.26 -20.79
N GLY A 461 -9.22 -5.91 -19.58
CA GLY A 461 -8.96 -4.60 -18.99
C GLY A 461 -7.47 -4.30 -18.81
N PHE A 462 -6.68 -5.29 -18.41
CA PHE A 462 -5.24 -5.12 -18.19
C PHE A 462 -4.41 -5.02 -19.48
N LEU A 463 -4.94 -5.50 -20.63
CA LEU A 463 -4.31 -5.26 -21.93
C LEU A 463 -4.38 -3.79 -22.36
N LYS A 464 -5.29 -2.99 -21.78
CA LYS A 464 -5.52 -1.56 -22.07
C LYS A 464 -5.71 -1.21 -23.56
N GLU A 465 -6.11 -2.18 -24.39
CA GLU A 465 -6.44 -1.93 -25.79
C GLU A 465 -7.86 -1.36 -25.93
N LYS A 466 -8.00 -0.14 -26.47
CA LYS A 466 -9.30 0.58 -26.56
C LYS A 466 -10.41 -0.23 -27.25
N LYS A 467 -10.05 -1.14 -28.17
CA LYS A 467 -10.98 -2.04 -28.87
C LYS A 467 -11.85 -2.89 -27.92
N PHE A 468 -11.41 -3.11 -26.68
CA PHE A 468 -12.15 -3.87 -25.68
C PHE A 468 -13.17 -3.03 -24.87
N ILE A 469 -13.17 -1.70 -24.94
CA ILE A 469 -14.12 -0.87 -24.17
C ILE A 469 -15.59 -1.21 -24.50
N PRO A 470 -16.00 -1.34 -25.79
CA PRO A 470 -17.36 -1.79 -26.12
C PRO A 470 -17.63 -3.24 -25.70
N GLU A 471 -16.62 -4.11 -25.73
CA GLU A 471 -16.76 -5.51 -25.32
C GLU A 471 -17.01 -5.63 -23.81
N LEU A 472 -16.28 -4.87 -22.99
CA LEU A 472 -16.47 -4.79 -21.53
C LEU A 472 -17.86 -4.26 -21.16
N MET A 473 -18.39 -3.29 -21.92
CA MET A 473 -19.76 -2.81 -21.75
C MET A 473 -20.80 -3.89 -22.11
N ASP A 474 -20.62 -4.61 -23.22
CA ASP A 474 -21.49 -5.74 -23.59
C ASP A 474 -21.49 -6.83 -22.50
N ILE A 475 -20.30 -7.21 -22.01
CA ILE A 475 -20.11 -8.16 -20.90
C ILE A 475 -20.89 -7.72 -19.66
N PHE A 476 -20.74 -6.46 -19.21
CA PHE A 476 -21.47 -5.93 -18.05
C PHE A 476 -22.99 -6.05 -18.21
N ASN A 477 -23.52 -5.78 -19.42
CA ASN A 477 -24.94 -5.83 -19.70
C ASN A 477 -25.50 -7.27 -19.78
N ARG A 478 -24.77 -8.21 -20.38
CA ARG A 478 -25.26 -9.58 -20.63
C ARG A 478 -25.03 -10.57 -19.49
N GLU A 479 -23.98 -10.37 -18.69
CA GLU A 479 -23.67 -11.26 -17.58
C GLU A 479 -24.81 -11.32 -16.55
N GLN A 480 -24.89 -12.44 -15.85
CA GLN A 480 -25.83 -12.63 -14.73
C GLN A 480 -25.10 -12.70 -13.38
N ASP A 481 -23.80 -13.00 -13.42
CA ASP A 481 -22.95 -13.10 -12.25
C ASP A 481 -22.45 -11.69 -11.84
N GLU A 482 -22.57 -11.35 -10.55
CA GLU A 482 -22.22 -10.01 -10.06
C GLU A 482 -20.70 -9.79 -10.03
N ASP A 483 -19.91 -10.82 -9.72
CA ASP A 483 -18.44 -10.70 -9.68
C ASP A 483 -17.87 -10.44 -11.08
N VAL A 484 -18.43 -11.08 -12.12
CA VAL A 484 -18.04 -10.82 -13.52
C VAL A 484 -18.43 -9.40 -13.97
N LYS A 485 -19.55 -8.85 -13.47
CA LYS A 485 -19.92 -7.44 -13.72
C LYS A 485 -19.00 -6.45 -13.02
N ILE A 486 -18.64 -6.75 -11.78
CA ILE A 486 -17.67 -5.97 -11.01
C ILE A 486 -16.31 -5.99 -11.73
N ALA A 487 -15.87 -7.15 -12.21
CA ALA A 487 -14.68 -7.28 -13.04
C ALA A 487 -14.75 -6.43 -14.32
N ALA A 488 -15.91 -6.32 -14.99
CA ALA A 488 -16.07 -5.44 -16.16
C ALA A 488 -15.96 -3.94 -15.82
N ILE A 489 -16.55 -3.48 -14.71
CA ILE A 489 -16.41 -2.10 -14.21
C ILE A 489 -14.93 -1.79 -13.89
N LEU A 490 -14.26 -2.71 -13.21
CA LEU A 490 -12.86 -2.56 -12.81
C LEU A 490 -11.91 -2.62 -14.01
N ALA A 491 -12.21 -3.47 -15.00
CA ALA A 491 -11.51 -3.56 -16.28
C ALA A 491 -11.61 -2.26 -17.08
N LEU A 492 -12.79 -1.63 -17.15
CA LEU A 492 -12.97 -0.28 -17.70
C LEU A 492 -12.18 0.78 -16.91
N GLY A 493 -12.05 0.61 -15.60
CA GLY A 493 -11.24 1.47 -14.73
C GLY A 493 -9.74 1.51 -15.05
N ASN A 494 -9.20 0.48 -15.71
CA ASN A 494 -7.81 0.45 -16.15
C ASN A 494 -7.50 1.45 -17.28
N PHE A 495 -8.54 2.00 -17.92
CA PHE A 495 -8.49 3.01 -18.98
C PHE A 495 -8.71 4.43 -18.42
N SER A 496 -8.18 4.74 -17.23
CA SER A 496 -8.40 6.01 -16.50
C SER A 496 -8.12 7.30 -17.27
N ASP A 497 -7.31 7.22 -18.34
CA ASP A 497 -6.92 8.35 -19.18
C ASP A 497 -7.76 8.44 -20.49
N ASP A 498 -8.82 7.63 -20.63
CA ASP A 498 -9.62 7.50 -21.84
C ASP A 498 -11.06 8.03 -21.70
N GLU A 499 -11.49 8.85 -22.67
CA GLU A 499 -12.82 9.47 -22.67
C GLU A 499 -13.96 8.49 -22.99
N GLU A 500 -13.73 7.44 -23.80
CA GLU A 500 -14.74 6.44 -24.14
C GLU A 500 -15.02 5.52 -22.95
N ALA A 501 -13.96 5.10 -22.23
CA ALA A 501 -14.09 4.37 -20.98
C ALA A 501 -14.80 5.20 -19.90
N ALA A 502 -14.45 6.49 -19.76
CA ALA A 502 -15.12 7.40 -18.84
C ALA A 502 -16.63 7.51 -19.12
N ASN A 503 -17.02 7.72 -20.38
CA ASN A 503 -18.42 7.80 -20.77
C ASN A 503 -19.17 6.47 -20.58
N THR A 504 -18.50 5.34 -20.81
CA THR A 504 -19.04 4.01 -20.55
C THR A 504 -19.33 3.81 -19.06
N LEU A 505 -18.38 4.17 -18.18
CA LEU A 505 -18.55 4.11 -16.73
C LEU A 505 -19.62 5.09 -16.21
N ILE A 506 -19.71 6.31 -16.75
CA ILE A 506 -20.80 7.25 -16.43
C ILE A 506 -22.17 6.64 -16.80
N SER A 507 -22.27 5.96 -17.95
CA SER A 507 -23.50 5.26 -18.34
C SER A 507 -23.85 4.13 -17.35
N ILE A 508 -22.87 3.33 -16.92
CA ILE A 508 -23.07 2.30 -15.90
C ILE A 508 -23.51 2.93 -14.56
N PHE A 509 -22.83 3.99 -14.11
CA PHE A 509 -23.11 4.67 -12.84
C PHE A 509 -24.54 5.22 -12.76
N ASN A 510 -25.01 5.87 -13.83
CA ASN A 510 -26.33 6.50 -13.85
C ASN A 510 -27.50 5.51 -13.96
N ASN A 511 -27.26 4.31 -14.50
CA ASN A 511 -28.33 3.35 -14.87
C ASN A 511 -28.34 2.05 -14.03
N SER A 512 -27.41 1.87 -13.09
CA SER A 512 -27.27 0.61 -12.34
C SER A 512 -27.84 0.64 -10.91
N PRO A 513 -28.15 -0.51 -10.30
CA PRO A 513 -28.42 -0.63 -8.87
C PRO A 513 -27.28 -0.09 -8.00
N SER A 514 -27.62 0.43 -6.81
CA SER A 514 -26.70 1.20 -5.95
C SER A 514 -25.41 0.49 -5.53
N HIS A 515 -25.38 -0.86 -5.52
CA HIS A 515 -24.15 -1.60 -5.28
C HIS A 515 -23.12 -1.36 -6.40
N PHE A 516 -23.53 -1.48 -7.66
CA PHE A 516 -22.67 -1.14 -8.81
C PHE A 516 -22.40 0.37 -8.88
N GLN A 517 -23.34 1.23 -8.46
CA GLN A 517 -23.10 2.69 -8.44
C GLN A 517 -21.93 3.06 -7.52
N THR A 518 -21.85 2.49 -6.30
CA THR A 518 -20.73 2.80 -5.39
C THR A 518 -19.39 2.30 -5.93
N ILE A 519 -19.35 1.10 -6.52
CA ILE A 519 -18.13 0.57 -7.16
C ILE A 519 -17.73 1.47 -8.35
N THR A 520 -18.67 1.82 -9.21
CA THR A 520 -18.41 2.65 -10.39
C THR A 520 -17.99 4.07 -10.01
N ALA A 521 -18.55 4.66 -8.94
CA ALA A 521 -18.11 5.96 -8.44
C ALA A 521 -16.63 5.95 -7.97
N LYS A 522 -16.23 4.91 -7.23
CA LYS A 522 -14.82 4.72 -6.83
C LYS A 522 -13.92 4.59 -8.06
N VAL A 523 -14.33 3.82 -9.06
CA VAL A 523 -13.58 3.67 -10.32
C VAL A 523 -13.50 4.97 -11.09
N LEU A 524 -14.59 5.73 -11.19
CA LEU A 524 -14.61 7.06 -11.80
C LEU A 524 -13.64 8.03 -11.10
N SER A 525 -13.34 7.85 -9.81
CA SER A 525 -12.40 8.70 -9.07
C SER A 525 -10.93 8.62 -9.54
N THR A 526 -10.53 7.65 -10.37
CA THR A 526 -9.20 7.65 -11.03
C THR A 526 -9.14 8.43 -12.34
N PHE A 527 -10.28 8.80 -12.93
CA PHE A 527 -10.36 9.63 -14.14
C PHE A 527 -10.12 11.10 -13.80
N LYS A 528 -8.92 11.41 -13.32
CA LYS A 528 -8.52 12.76 -12.87
C LYS A 528 -8.65 13.77 -14.02
N ASN A 529 -8.98 15.01 -13.70
CA ASN A 529 -9.13 16.12 -14.65
C ASN A 529 -10.22 15.92 -15.73
N ASN A 530 -11.17 14.99 -15.57
CA ASN A 530 -12.28 14.81 -16.50
C ASN A 530 -13.56 15.55 -16.01
N PRO A 531 -14.02 16.63 -16.70
CA PRO A 531 -15.18 17.40 -16.27
C PRO A 531 -16.52 16.63 -16.35
N GLN A 532 -16.66 15.70 -17.30
CA GLN A 532 -17.87 14.87 -17.43
C GLN A 532 -18.03 13.95 -16.21
N VAL A 533 -16.91 13.40 -15.72
CA VAL A 533 -16.87 12.55 -14.52
C VAL A 533 -17.22 13.36 -13.28
N ILE A 534 -16.65 14.57 -13.11
CA ILE A 534 -17.00 15.47 -12.02
C ILE A 534 -18.50 15.79 -12.06
N GLN A 535 -19.05 16.14 -13.23
CA GLN A 535 -20.47 16.47 -13.38
C GLN A 535 -21.38 15.29 -13.05
N ALA A 536 -21.04 14.07 -13.47
CA ALA A 536 -21.80 12.86 -13.17
C ALA A 536 -21.81 12.54 -11.66
N LEU A 537 -20.65 12.59 -11.00
CA LEU A 537 -20.54 12.39 -9.55
C LEU A 537 -21.29 13.49 -8.78
N VAL A 538 -21.13 14.76 -9.16
CA VAL A 538 -21.82 15.90 -8.53
C VAL A 538 -23.34 15.75 -8.57
N HIS A 539 -23.92 15.12 -9.59
CA HIS A 539 -25.36 14.87 -9.66
C HIS A 539 -25.88 13.98 -8.50
N HIS A 540 -25.04 13.11 -7.94
CA HIS A 540 -25.39 12.15 -6.89
C HIS A 540 -24.91 12.54 -5.47
N VAL A 541 -24.38 13.75 -5.25
CA VAL A 541 -23.98 14.19 -3.88
C VAL A 541 -25.15 14.22 -2.90
N ASN A 542 -26.38 14.35 -3.41
CA ASN A 542 -27.64 14.39 -2.65
C ASN A 542 -28.53 13.15 -2.89
N ASP A 543 -27.95 12.01 -3.34
CA ASP A 543 -28.67 10.75 -3.56
C ASP A 543 -29.46 10.30 -2.32
N GLU A 544 -30.64 9.69 -2.50
CA GLU A 544 -31.46 9.23 -1.36
C GLU A 544 -30.70 8.25 -0.46
N LYS A 545 -29.83 7.42 -1.04
CA LYS A 545 -29.06 6.37 -0.37
C LYS A 545 -27.74 6.93 0.15
N SER A 546 -27.53 6.86 1.47
CA SER A 546 -26.31 7.38 2.11
C SER A 546 -25.03 6.76 1.58
N ALA A 547 -25.02 5.45 1.34
CA ALA A 547 -23.86 4.74 0.77
C ALA A 547 -23.43 5.30 -0.60
N VAL A 548 -24.38 5.78 -1.42
CA VAL A 548 -24.06 6.44 -2.70
C VAL A 548 -23.51 7.84 -2.45
N ARG A 549 -24.16 8.66 -1.61
CA ARG A 549 -23.66 10.00 -1.23
C ARG A 549 -22.25 9.95 -0.67
N GLU A 550 -22.02 9.10 0.34
CA GLU A 550 -20.73 8.92 1.01
C GLU A 550 -19.65 8.49 0.00
N THR A 551 -19.94 7.50 -0.85
CA THR A 551 -18.98 7.06 -1.86
C THR A 551 -18.69 8.15 -2.91
N VAL A 552 -19.69 8.93 -3.31
CA VAL A 552 -19.54 10.07 -4.23
C VAL A 552 -18.68 11.16 -3.60
N LEU A 553 -18.93 11.54 -2.34
CA LEU A 553 -18.15 12.56 -1.62
C LEU A 553 -16.68 12.14 -1.47
N THR A 554 -16.42 10.88 -1.09
CA THR A 554 -15.06 10.30 -1.09
C THR A 554 -14.42 10.37 -2.47
N SER A 555 -15.16 10.01 -3.53
CA SER A 555 -14.68 10.04 -4.91
C SER A 555 -14.34 11.46 -5.39
N LEU A 556 -15.14 12.46 -5.00
CA LEU A 556 -14.90 13.88 -5.28
C LEU A 556 -13.66 14.42 -4.54
N GLY A 557 -13.43 13.99 -3.29
CA GLY A 557 -12.19 14.27 -2.55
C GLY A 557 -10.96 13.63 -3.22
N ASN A 558 -11.08 12.36 -3.63
CA ASN A 558 -10.02 11.63 -4.32
C ASN A 558 -9.64 12.24 -5.67
N LEU A 559 -10.58 12.88 -6.39
CA LEU A 559 -10.31 13.54 -7.67
C LEU A 559 -9.36 14.75 -7.54
N LYS A 560 -9.29 15.37 -6.35
CA LYS A 560 -8.45 16.56 -6.08
C LYS A 560 -8.65 17.73 -7.06
N ASP A 561 -9.86 17.89 -7.60
CA ASP A 561 -10.22 19.06 -8.41
C ASP A 561 -10.86 20.16 -7.54
N PRO A 562 -10.32 21.40 -7.52
CA PRO A 562 -10.88 22.48 -6.71
C PRO A 562 -12.37 22.80 -6.94
N GLN A 563 -12.93 22.43 -8.09
CA GLN A 563 -14.35 22.60 -8.42
C GLN A 563 -15.27 21.72 -7.56
N THR A 564 -14.75 20.65 -6.92
CA THR A 564 -15.55 19.77 -6.05
C THR A 564 -15.79 20.37 -4.67
N ILE A 565 -14.94 21.30 -4.22
CA ILE A 565 -14.91 21.84 -2.85
C ILE A 565 -16.25 22.42 -2.39
N PRO A 566 -17.00 23.21 -3.21
CA PRO A 566 -18.30 23.74 -2.79
C PRO A 566 -19.31 22.64 -2.40
N TYR A 567 -19.33 21.53 -3.14
CA TYR A 567 -20.22 20.40 -2.88
C TYR A 567 -19.81 19.63 -1.62
N LEU A 568 -18.50 19.47 -1.39
CA LEU A 568 -17.99 18.89 -0.15
C LEU A 568 -18.32 19.77 1.07
N MET A 569 -18.28 21.11 0.93
CA MET A 569 -18.70 22.03 1.98
C MET A 569 -20.22 21.99 2.24
N GLU A 570 -21.04 21.83 1.21
CA GLU A 570 -22.50 21.66 1.34
C GLU A 570 -22.84 20.36 2.08
N ALA A 571 -22.11 19.27 1.82
CA ALA A 571 -22.30 17.98 2.50
C ALA A 571 -21.97 17.96 4.01
N LEU A 572 -21.30 18.99 4.54
CA LEU A 572 -21.18 19.21 6.00
C LEU A 572 -22.53 19.41 6.70
N HIS A 573 -23.60 19.64 5.91
CA HIS A 573 -24.96 19.89 6.34
C HIS A 573 -25.89 18.68 6.12
N ASP A 574 -25.36 17.51 5.72
CA ASP A 574 -26.17 16.31 5.51
C ASP A 574 -26.90 15.89 6.79
N LYS A 575 -28.11 15.34 6.63
CA LYS A 575 -28.95 14.82 7.73
C LYS A 575 -28.29 13.68 8.53
N LEU A 576 -27.29 12.99 7.98
CA LEU A 576 -26.55 11.91 8.62
C LEU A 576 -25.15 12.37 9.01
N TYR A 577 -24.83 12.23 10.29
CA TYR A 577 -23.50 12.53 10.83
C TYR A 577 -22.36 11.77 10.12
N GLY A 578 -22.59 10.51 9.70
CA GLY A 578 -21.60 9.74 8.92
C GLY A 578 -21.26 10.39 7.58
N THR A 579 -22.26 10.95 6.88
CA THR A 579 -22.04 11.67 5.61
C THR A 579 -21.32 13.01 5.84
N GLN A 580 -21.58 13.69 6.96
CA GLN A 580 -20.84 14.90 7.36
C GLN A 580 -19.35 14.59 7.62
N GLU A 581 -19.05 13.51 8.33
CA GLU A 581 -17.68 13.07 8.60
C GLU A 581 -16.94 12.71 7.30
N VAL A 582 -17.58 11.98 6.38
CA VAL A 582 -17.03 11.70 5.04
C VAL A 582 -16.75 12.98 4.25
N ALA A 583 -17.59 14.01 4.37
CA ALA A 583 -17.34 15.31 3.74
C ALA A 583 -16.12 16.04 4.36
N ILE A 584 -15.91 15.93 5.68
CA ILE A 584 -14.72 16.46 6.37
C ILE A 584 -13.46 15.72 5.90
N ASP A 585 -13.51 14.39 5.83
CA ASP A 585 -12.36 13.56 5.43
C ASP A 585 -12.03 13.76 3.95
N ALA A 586 -13.03 13.92 3.08
CA ALA A 586 -12.86 14.31 1.69
C ALA A 586 -12.18 15.69 1.56
N LEU A 587 -12.64 16.71 2.30
CA LEU A 587 -11.97 18.02 2.37
C LEU A 587 -10.54 17.93 2.93
N GLY A 588 -10.28 16.97 3.83
CA GLY A 588 -8.95 16.61 4.30
C GLY A 588 -8.05 16.08 3.18
N ASN A 589 -8.55 15.10 2.42
CA ASN A 589 -7.81 14.43 1.34
C ASN A 589 -7.52 15.36 0.14
N MET A 590 -8.34 16.39 -0.07
CA MET A 590 -8.02 17.48 -1.00
C MET A 590 -6.68 18.15 -0.67
N GLY A 591 -6.24 18.17 0.59
CA GLY A 591 -4.93 18.70 0.98
C GLY A 591 -4.80 20.21 0.75
N SER A 592 -3.65 20.65 0.23
CA SER A 592 -3.29 22.07 0.14
C SER A 592 -4.25 22.92 -0.71
N ILE A 593 -4.91 22.34 -1.72
CA ILE A 593 -5.86 23.07 -2.58
C ILE A 593 -7.15 23.46 -1.86
N ALA A 594 -7.55 22.74 -0.80
CA ALA A 594 -8.73 23.09 -0.01
C ALA A 594 -8.47 24.17 1.05
N VAL A 595 -7.21 24.41 1.43
CA VAL A 595 -6.85 25.35 2.51
C VAL A 595 -7.44 26.74 2.28
N GLN A 596 -7.18 27.37 1.13
CA GLN A 596 -7.63 28.74 0.91
C GLN A 596 -9.17 28.87 0.82
N PRO A 597 -9.89 28.01 0.07
CA PRO A 597 -11.35 27.95 0.13
C PRO A 597 -11.92 27.76 1.53
N ILE A 598 -11.35 26.86 2.34
CA ILE A 598 -11.79 26.62 3.73
C ILE A 598 -11.60 27.89 4.58
N LEU A 599 -10.45 28.56 4.46
CA LEU A 599 -10.15 29.78 5.20
C LEU A 599 -11.06 30.95 4.78
N ASP A 600 -11.40 31.07 3.49
CA ASP A 600 -12.35 32.08 3.00
C ASP A 600 -13.80 31.79 3.46
N LYS A 601 -14.22 30.52 3.53
CA LYS A 601 -15.51 30.15 4.13
C LYS A 601 -15.53 30.42 5.64
N LEU A 602 -14.50 30.04 6.39
CA LEU A 602 -14.36 30.38 7.82
C LEU A 602 -14.36 31.89 8.06
N LYS A 603 -13.81 32.67 7.12
CA LYS A 603 -13.87 34.13 7.15
C LYS A 603 -15.30 34.67 7.00
N SER A 604 -16.12 34.04 6.15
CA SER A 604 -17.52 34.48 5.98
C SER A 604 -18.39 34.25 7.22
N LEU A 605 -18.07 33.25 8.06
CA LEU A 605 -18.86 32.82 9.22
C LEU A 605 -18.44 33.50 10.55
N GLN A 606 -17.98 34.76 10.49
CA GLN A 606 -17.31 35.41 11.63
C GLN A 606 -18.18 36.18 12.60
N ASP A 607 -19.45 36.47 12.27
CA ASP A 607 -20.31 37.15 13.22
C ASP A 607 -20.63 36.22 14.40
N HIS A 608 -19.93 36.44 15.51
CA HIS A 608 -20.09 35.65 16.73
C HIS A 608 -21.38 35.95 17.50
N GLN A 609 -22.13 37.01 17.18
CA GLN A 609 -23.29 37.43 17.97
C GLN A 609 -24.60 36.75 17.58
N ASN A 610 -24.70 36.19 16.36
CA ASN A 610 -25.94 35.63 15.81
C ASN A 610 -25.75 34.31 15.02
N ARG A 611 -24.77 33.48 15.39
CA ARG A 611 -24.52 32.21 14.68
C ARG A 611 -25.69 31.24 14.79
N THR A 612 -26.00 30.56 13.70
CA THR A 612 -26.90 29.40 13.72
C THR A 612 -26.15 28.13 14.17
N ASP A 613 -26.88 27.13 14.66
CA ASP A 613 -26.32 25.80 14.96
C ASP A 613 -25.64 25.19 13.72
N GLU A 614 -26.19 25.47 12.55
CA GLU A 614 -25.71 25.05 11.24
C GLU A 614 -24.34 25.65 10.90
N GLU A 615 -24.13 26.95 11.16
CA GLU A 615 -22.83 27.60 10.96
C GLU A 615 -21.75 27.08 11.94
N GLU A 616 -22.12 26.76 13.19
CA GLU A 616 -21.20 26.15 14.16
C GLU A 616 -20.81 24.71 13.77
N ILE A 617 -21.70 23.95 13.12
CA ILE A 617 -21.36 22.66 12.50
C ILE A 617 -20.35 22.87 11.37
N THR A 618 -20.60 23.82 10.46
CA THR A 618 -19.64 24.15 9.38
C THR A 618 -18.27 24.53 9.96
N ILE A 619 -18.22 25.43 10.93
CA ILE A 619 -16.96 25.91 11.53
C ILE A 619 -16.17 24.77 12.18
N ARG A 620 -16.85 23.82 12.83
CA ARG A 620 -16.23 22.61 13.40
C ARG A 620 -15.68 21.69 12.32
N GLY A 621 -16.48 21.37 11.30
CA GLY A 621 -16.08 20.49 10.21
C GLY A 621 -14.89 21.03 9.41
N LEU A 622 -14.94 22.32 9.06
CA LEU A 622 -13.85 23.03 8.39
C LEU A 622 -12.57 23.08 9.24
N GLY A 623 -12.68 23.26 10.56
CA GLY A 623 -11.55 23.18 11.47
C GLY A 623 -10.91 21.79 11.53
N LYS A 624 -11.73 20.73 11.59
CA LYS A 624 -11.24 19.34 11.53
C LYS A 624 -10.56 19.06 10.18
N ALA A 625 -11.14 19.49 9.06
CA ALA A 625 -10.53 19.36 7.74
C ALA A 625 -9.15 20.05 7.64
N LEU A 626 -8.99 21.27 8.17
CA LEU A 626 -7.68 21.93 8.26
C LEU A 626 -6.65 21.15 9.11
N GLY A 627 -7.12 20.45 10.15
CA GLY A 627 -6.29 19.54 10.95
C GLY A 627 -5.81 18.33 10.14
N LEU A 628 -6.71 17.70 9.40
CA LEU A 628 -6.41 16.57 8.51
C LEU A 628 -5.47 16.95 7.37
N ILE A 629 -5.63 18.13 6.76
CA ILE A 629 -4.72 18.65 5.72
C ILE A 629 -3.27 18.76 6.24
N GLY A 630 -3.07 18.98 7.53
CA GLY A 630 -1.74 18.98 8.14
C GLY A 630 -0.93 20.26 7.91
N GLN A 631 0.39 20.12 7.80
CA GLN A 631 1.35 21.23 7.68
C GLN A 631 1.02 22.30 6.61
N PRO A 632 0.48 21.97 5.41
CA PRO A 632 0.11 22.98 4.41
C PRO A 632 -0.91 24.03 4.90
N ALA A 633 -1.77 23.70 5.86
CA ALA A 633 -2.75 24.63 6.42
C ALA A 633 -2.13 25.71 7.32
N LEU A 634 -0.96 25.44 7.91
CA LEU A 634 -0.45 26.18 9.06
C LEU A 634 -0.05 27.63 8.77
N ASN A 635 0.79 27.88 7.76
CA ASN A 635 1.19 29.24 7.41
C ASN A 635 -0.02 30.07 6.92
N PRO A 636 -0.92 29.55 6.06
CA PRO A 636 -2.17 30.23 5.71
C PRO A 636 -3.07 30.59 6.91
N ILE A 637 -3.18 29.72 7.92
CA ILE A 637 -3.90 30.05 9.17
C ILE A 637 -3.22 31.23 9.89
N ILE A 638 -1.90 31.18 10.09
CA ILE A 638 -1.12 32.24 10.74
C ILE A 638 -1.26 33.57 9.98
N ASP A 639 -1.19 33.54 8.65
CA ASP A 639 -1.32 34.72 7.79
C ASP A 639 -2.75 35.29 7.79
N GLY A 640 -3.76 34.42 7.86
CA GLY A 640 -5.17 34.80 8.04
C GLY A 640 -5.43 35.51 9.37
N ILE A 641 -4.81 35.03 10.45
CA ILE A 641 -4.84 35.67 11.77
C ILE A 641 -4.09 37.01 11.75
N ARG A 642 -2.87 37.06 11.20
CA ARG A 642 -2.06 38.29 11.09
C ARG A 642 -2.77 39.40 10.31
N SER A 643 -3.47 39.03 9.25
CA SER A 643 -4.24 39.98 8.44
C SER A 643 -5.61 40.34 9.03
N ARG A 644 -5.94 39.85 10.24
CA ARG A 644 -7.24 39.99 10.94
C ARG A 644 -8.42 39.54 10.08
N LYS A 645 -8.14 38.70 9.09
CA LYS A 645 -9.13 38.06 8.24
C LYS A 645 -9.76 36.86 8.93
N ILE A 646 -9.12 36.33 9.98
CA ILE A 646 -9.55 35.13 10.71
C ILE A 646 -9.43 35.35 12.22
N TYR A 647 -10.54 35.22 12.94
CA TYR A 647 -10.53 35.21 14.41
C TYR A 647 -9.94 33.91 14.94
N ILE A 648 -9.19 34.01 16.05
CA ILE A 648 -8.71 32.85 16.79
C ILE A 648 -9.92 32.12 17.37
N SER A 649 -10.20 30.92 16.86
CA SER A 649 -11.25 30.04 17.35
C SER A 649 -10.64 28.78 17.94
N PHE A 650 -11.39 28.13 18.85
CA PHE A 650 -11.03 26.80 19.36
C PHE A 650 -10.77 25.80 18.22
N GLN A 651 -11.48 25.91 17.10
CA GLN A 651 -11.31 25.01 15.96
C GLN A 651 -9.98 25.19 15.25
N LEU A 652 -9.42 26.40 15.17
CA LEU A 652 -8.07 26.62 14.62
C LEU A 652 -6.97 26.13 15.56
N ILE A 653 -7.17 26.28 16.88
CA ILE A 653 -6.27 25.72 17.88
C ILE A 653 -6.33 24.18 17.84
N SER A 654 -7.52 23.60 17.69
CA SER A 654 -7.74 22.15 17.52
C SER A 654 -7.11 21.62 16.22
N ALA A 655 -7.29 22.32 15.10
CA ALA A 655 -6.63 22.00 13.83
C ALA A 655 -5.11 21.96 14.02
N THR A 656 -4.53 22.98 14.63
CA THR A 656 -3.08 23.06 14.85
C THR A 656 -2.56 22.08 15.89
N LYS A 657 -3.38 21.66 16.85
CA LYS A 657 -3.10 20.51 17.71
C LYS A 657 -3.04 19.20 16.91
N GLN A 658 -3.92 19.02 15.92
CA GLN A 658 -3.90 17.86 15.00
C GLN A 658 -2.70 17.90 14.03
N ILE A 659 -2.24 19.09 13.60
CA ILE A 659 -0.97 19.29 12.87
C ILE A 659 0.25 18.94 13.77
N GLY A 660 0.10 19.03 15.09
CA GLY A 660 1.05 18.53 16.07
C GLY A 660 2.42 19.20 16.01
N VAL A 661 3.49 18.40 16.05
CA VAL A 661 4.88 18.89 16.16
C VAL A 661 5.30 19.77 14.98
N LEU A 662 4.76 19.54 13.76
CA LEU A 662 5.09 20.35 12.58
C LEU A 662 4.66 21.82 12.75
N ALA A 663 3.76 22.09 13.70
CA ALA A 663 3.40 23.45 14.07
C ALA A 663 4.34 24.10 15.09
N VAL A 664 5.15 23.34 15.83
CA VAL A 664 5.95 23.88 16.94
C VAL A 664 6.96 24.94 16.46
N GLU A 665 7.75 24.68 15.42
CA GLU A 665 8.72 25.68 14.94
C GLU A 665 8.07 26.94 14.32
N PRO A 666 7.05 26.85 13.44
CA PRO A 666 6.33 28.03 12.96
C PRO A 666 5.66 28.84 14.08
N LEU A 667 5.03 28.19 15.07
CA LEU A 667 4.43 28.89 16.21
C LEU A 667 5.50 29.49 17.15
N VAL A 668 6.63 28.82 17.37
CA VAL A 668 7.76 29.39 18.14
C VAL A 668 8.29 30.67 17.48
N ARG A 669 8.30 30.75 16.14
CA ARG A 669 8.55 32.02 15.43
C ARG A 669 7.40 33.02 15.67
N GLY A 670 6.15 32.56 15.61
CA GLY A 670 4.95 33.34 15.91
C GLY A 670 4.91 33.99 17.30
N LEU A 671 5.59 33.43 18.31
CA LEU A 671 5.75 34.05 19.62
C LEU A 671 6.41 35.45 19.56
N ASN A 672 7.15 35.75 18.50
CA ASN A 672 7.81 37.05 18.28
C ASN A 672 7.30 37.78 17.03
N ASP A 673 6.11 37.44 16.52
CA ASP A 673 5.46 38.14 15.42
C ASP A 673 5.11 39.58 15.79
N SER A 674 4.99 40.47 14.80
CA SER A 674 4.59 41.85 15.01
C SER A 674 3.11 42.02 15.35
N ASP A 675 2.22 41.12 14.90
CA ASP A 675 0.81 41.16 15.31
C ASP A 675 0.56 40.37 16.61
N ILE A 676 -0.14 41.02 17.53
CA ILE A 676 -0.43 40.51 18.86
C ILE A 676 -1.35 39.28 18.85
N LEU A 677 -2.23 39.16 17.86
CA LEU A 677 -3.11 38.00 17.69
C LEU A 677 -2.31 36.77 17.30
N VAL A 678 -1.30 36.93 16.43
CA VAL A 678 -0.38 35.82 16.09
C VAL A 678 0.40 35.37 17.31
N GLN A 679 0.85 36.31 18.16
CA GLN A 679 1.51 35.98 19.43
C GLN A 679 0.59 35.18 20.37
N SER A 680 -0.65 35.64 20.62
CA SER A 680 -1.60 34.93 21.49
C SER A 680 -1.95 33.55 20.94
N TYR A 681 -2.23 33.45 19.64
CA TYR A 681 -2.49 32.19 18.96
C TYR A 681 -1.31 31.21 19.10
N ALA A 682 -0.08 31.69 18.86
CA ALA A 682 1.12 30.89 19.02
C ALA A 682 1.29 30.36 20.45
N MET A 683 0.99 31.17 21.47
CA MET A 683 1.04 30.74 22.86
C MET A 683 0.03 29.60 23.13
N GLU A 684 -1.24 29.81 22.82
CA GLU A 684 -2.32 28.85 23.10
C GLU A 684 -2.17 27.55 22.30
N ALA A 685 -1.79 27.65 21.02
CA ALA A 685 -1.55 26.49 20.17
C ALA A 685 -0.33 25.67 20.65
N LEU A 686 0.80 26.31 20.97
CA LEU A 686 1.95 25.63 21.58
C LEU A 686 1.57 24.97 22.91
N GLY A 687 0.78 25.65 23.74
CA GLY A 687 0.23 25.09 24.98
C GLY A 687 -0.58 23.81 24.75
N SER A 688 -1.39 23.80 23.68
CA SER A 688 -2.32 22.71 23.35
C SER A 688 -1.68 21.53 22.62
N ILE A 689 -0.54 21.72 21.93
CA ILE A 689 0.21 20.67 21.24
C ILE A 689 0.91 19.71 22.22
N GLY A 690 1.39 20.20 23.37
CA GLY A 690 2.07 19.36 24.37
C GLY A 690 3.56 19.09 24.11
N ASP A 691 4.22 19.76 23.16
CA ASP A 691 5.62 19.48 22.82
C ASP A 691 6.63 20.13 23.81
N PRO A 692 7.57 19.37 24.41
CA PRO A 692 8.60 19.90 25.30
C PRO A 692 9.48 21.02 24.70
N ARG A 693 9.68 21.05 23.37
CA ARG A 693 10.44 22.12 22.69
C ARG A 693 9.78 23.48 22.82
N ALA A 694 8.47 23.55 23.09
CA ALA A 694 7.77 24.81 23.33
C ALA A 694 8.11 25.45 24.69
N VAL A 695 8.56 24.66 25.67
CA VAL A 695 8.78 25.10 27.06
C VAL A 695 9.85 26.20 27.14
N GLY A 696 11.01 25.98 26.51
CA GLY A 696 12.11 26.96 26.49
C GLY A 696 11.71 28.32 25.87
N PRO A 697 11.18 28.34 24.63
CA PRO A 697 10.67 29.54 23.98
C PRO A 697 9.55 30.26 24.74
N LEU A 698 8.59 29.54 25.32
CA LEU A 698 7.52 30.15 26.13
C LEU A 698 8.07 30.76 27.42
N ILE A 699 9.02 30.11 28.11
CA ILE A 699 9.73 30.67 29.27
C ILE A 699 10.57 31.90 28.86
N GLN A 700 11.18 31.89 27.66
CA GLN A 700 11.89 33.05 27.14
C GLN A 700 10.94 34.21 26.86
N LYS A 701 9.78 33.94 26.25
CA LYS A 701 8.74 34.94 25.98
C LYS A 701 8.13 35.49 27.26
N LEU A 702 7.90 34.66 28.30
CA LEU A 702 7.39 35.10 29.60
C LEU A 702 8.26 36.20 30.24
N LYS A 703 9.59 36.13 30.05
CA LYS A 703 10.55 37.13 30.56
C LYS A 703 10.44 38.50 29.88
N THR A 704 9.96 38.56 28.64
CA THR A 704 9.96 39.77 27.79
C THR A 704 8.56 40.26 27.42
N ALA A 705 7.52 39.47 27.71
CA ALA A 705 6.15 39.79 27.36
C ALA A 705 5.53 40.87 28.28
N PRO A 706 4.70 41.76 27.72
CA PRO A 706 3.89 42.69 28.49
C PRO A 706 2.82 41.94 29.29
N ASP A 707 2.39 42.53 30.41
CA ASP A 707 1.60 41.86 31.45
C ASP A 707 0.33 41.18 30.92
N TYR A 708 -0.36 41.81 29.96
CA TYR A 708 -1.59 41.28 29.37
C TYR A 708 -1.40 39.98 28.56
N LEU A 709 -0.19 39.64 28.12
CA LEU A 709 0.12 38.33 27.51
C LEU A 709 0.61 37.28 28.52
N ARG A 710 1.08 37.71 29.70
CA ARG A 710 1.70 36.77 30.67
C ARG A 710 0.71 35.71 31.14
N HIS A 711 -0.56 36.08 31.35
CA HIS A 711 -1.61 35.14 31.70
C HIS A 711 -1.76 34.02 30.65
N THR A 712 -1.74 34.34 29.35
CA THR A 712 -1.80 33.36 28.25
C THR A 712 -0.56 32.45 28.23
N ILE A 713 0.63 33.02 28.42
CA ILE A 713 1.89 32.23 28.45
C ILE A 713 1.90 31.30 29.66
N VAL A 714 1.50 31.77 30.84
CA VAL A 714 1.42 30.96 32.07
C VAL A 714 0.35 29.87 31.94
N TYR A 715 -0.82 30.16 31.36
CA TYR A 715 -1.82 29.15 31.04
C TYR A 715 -1.24 28.07 30.12
N SER A 716 -0.59 28.47 29.03
CA SER A 716 0.03 27.55 28.06
C SER A 716 1.13 26.68 28.70
N LEU A 717 1.95 27.25 29.57
CA LEU A 717 2.95 26.51 30.35
C LEU A 717 2.32 25.53 31.36
N LYS A 718 1.22 25.93 32.04
CA LYS A 718 0.45 25.04 32.93
C LYS A 718 -0.18 23.87 32.15
N THR A 719 -0.69 24.12 30.94
CA THR A 719 -1.19 23.08 30.02
C THR A 719 -0.08 22.15 29.53
N LEU A 720 1.07 22.69 29.07
CA LEU A 720 2.23 21.87 28.69
C LEU A 720 2.69 20.95 29.82
N LYS A 721 2.75 21.45 31.05
CA LYS A 721 3.12 20.64 32.23
C LYS A 721 2.21 19.41 32.39
N ILE A 722 0.89 19.59 32.20
CA ILE A 722 -0.10 18.51 32.30
C ILE A 722 0.07 17.51 31.14
N LEU A 723 0.25 18.00 29.91
CA LEU A 723 0.34 17.16 28.71
C LEU A 723 1.67 16.39 28.61
N ILE A 724 2.79 17.00 29.02
CA ILE A 724 4.12 16.37 28.98
C ILE A 724 4.27 15.33 30.09
N ASN A 725 3.67 15.57 31.27
CA ASN A 725 3.69 14.69 32.43
C ASN A 725 5.10 14.24 32.91
N ASP A 726 6.14 15.04 32.62
CA ASP A 726 7.51 14.80 33.08
C ASP A 726 7.80 15.61 34.37
N PRO A 727 8.27 14.96 35.46
CA PRO A 727 8.56 15.66 36.72
C PRO A 727 9.65 16.73 36.65
N GLN A 728 10.69 16.55 35.84
CA GLN A 728 11.80 17.50 35.71
C GLN A 728 11.36 18.74 34.91
N VAL A 729 10.67 18.53 33.78
CA VAL A 729 10.07 19.59 32.98
C VAL A 729 9.03 20.35 33.79
N GLY A 730 8.19 19.64 34.57
CA GLY A 730 7.21 20.24 35.45
C GLY A 730 7.82 21.12 36.55
N GLN A 731 8.92 20.68 37.17
CA GLN A 731 9.67 21.53 38.11
C GLN A 731 10.27 22.77 37.45
N HIS A 732 10.82 22.64 36.24
CA HIS A 732 11.39 23.75 35.48
C HIS A 732 10.32 24.80 35.15
N ILE A 733 9.14 24.35 34.70
CA ILE A 733 7.97 25.20 34.44
C ILE A 733 7.53 25.93 35.72
N ASP A 734 7.36 25.22 36.83
CA ASP A 734 6.93 25.84 38.09
C ASP A 734 7.94 26.88 38.63
N GLN A 735 9.24 26.64 38.45
CA GLN A 735 10.29 27.59 38.80
C GLN A 735 10.26 28.85 37.92
N ALA A 736 10.00 28.70 36.62
CA ALA A 736 9.88 29.83 35.70
C ALA A 736 8.62 30.65 35.99
N ILE A 737 7.47 30.00 36.19
CA ILE A 737 6.20 30.66 36.52
C ILE A 737 6.38 31.48 37.82
N ARG A 738 6.82 30.88 38.93
CA ARG A 738 7.04 31.59 40.21
C ARG A 738 8.01 32.77 40.17
N LYS A 739 8.80 32.92 39.09
CA LYS A 739 9.81 33.97 38.93
C LYS A 739 9.35 35.12 38.03
N TYR A 740 8.32 34.91 37.21
CA TYR A 740 7.93 35.83 36.13
C TYR A 740 6.39 36.02 35.97
N GLU A 741 5.56 35.18 36.60
CA GLU A 741 4.16 35.49 36.97
C GLU A 741 4.14 36.52 38.11
#